data_AF-A0A225LVY6-F1
#
_entry.id   AF-A0A225LVY6-F1
#
_cell.length_a   1.000
_cell.length_b   1.000
_cell.length_c   1.000
_cell.angle_alpha   90.00
_cell.angle_beta   90.00
_cell.angle_gamma   90.00
#
_symmetry.space_group_name_H-M   'P 1'
#
loop_
_entity.id
_entity.type
_entity.pdbx_description
1 polymer ?
#
loop_
_entity_poly.entity_id
_entity_poly.type
_entity_poly.pdbx_seq_one_letter_code
_entity_poly.pdbx_strand_id
1 'polypeptide(L)'
;MAACAALTLTACDGGSGGDTASNDATHPNILFVIMDDVGIDQMKSFGYGGTVPPKMPNIDAVAAAGVRFRNTWSMPECSPGRAAFFVGRYPLRTHIYQAIGPSDLANSQISPYDTTTPKLLKSANYESAMFGKFHLAGPDNNEAGNSTPSQLGWDYFYGWIGGLPGSIDTTAGGVAPEGTYSCGFVPGIDFTGGAKTGACYQADNSCAVVTRSSPEQDAAGLQCLHSGGIFVPNASCGTPPAGLNFTRENAYYVSPLVIIENGKVEEVPLSDPRSRGYRTEIETNAAIDWIKARPHDKPWMATVSFSAAHTPWQQPPSDLLSAQAPGSDTWSCTSSVFGRLIQNQMTEAMDTEFGRLMVETGLATRNADGSLHYDPAASNTVVVIVGDNGSLGSAVKAPFRPDQAKGTTYQTGVWDPLIIAGPQVVQPDRAVEHMVNTVDLFEFFGELAGIDVHKTVPRTLDSVGILSYLTKPDQPSLRTINFTMSGFNLQANGGRNGPCVIPGSDADHPTCTQIPTTKNVCQDNLGIWWGKGYTDPSVVDNGGVGYTTCAAVNQALYKSDVKQSDGSSVMQATILPETSSAIRNDTYKLVRNTSLAYVPSTDTIESQTTEQMFQIDEATPTPLLDTPDRDLLPPANADVQAVYDDLKSKMDKMLASNPECSGDGNLDGKTDAADLKNWARIAHDWGLSSVYDLLIGGVHDGLTNNLDESVIQANLNKPCAATSSLY
;
A
#
# COMPACT_ATOMS: atom_id res chain seq x y z
N MET A 1 -11.41 -71.78 -13.69
CA MET A 1 -11.13 -71.95 -15.14
C MET A 1 -11.51 -70.66 -15.83
N ALA A 2 -10.61 -70.19 -16.68
CA ALA A 2 -10.66 -68.91 -17.39
C ALA A 2 -11.57 -68.96 -18.63
N ALA A 3 -11.99 -67.77 -19.07
CA ALA A 3 -11.62 -67.17 -20.36
C ALA A 3 -12.81 -66.51 -21.09
N CYS A 4 -12.69 -65.21 -21.31
CA CYS A 4 -13.44 -64.43 -22.29
C CYS A 4 -12.97 -64.74 -23.71
N ALA A 5 -13.90 -64.72 -24.66
CA ALA A 5 -13.66 -64.72 -26.10
C ALA A 5 -14.03 -63.34 -26.68
N ALA A 6 -13.18 -62.81 -27.56
CA ALA A 6 -13.46 -61.63 -28.36
C ALA A 6 -13.60 -62.04 -29.83
N LEU A 7 -14.62 -61.51 -30.50
CA LEU A 7 -14.75 -61.54 -31.95
C LEU A 7 -15.22 -60.16 -32.43
N THR A 8 -14.49 -59.66 -33.41
CA THR A 8 -14.67 -58.41 -34.15
C THR A 8 -15.83 -58.50 -35.13
N LEU A 9 -16.53 -57.39 -35.38
CA LEU A 9 -17.30 -57.11 -36.60
C LEU A 9 -17.63 -55.59 -36.73
N THR A 10 -17.10 -54.99 -37.80
CA THR A 10 -17.66 -54.00 -38.75
C THR A 10 -18.61 -52.86 -38.30
N ALA A 11 -18.36 -51.63 -38.77
CA ALA A 11 -19.13 -50.97 -39.85
C ALA A 11 -18.71 -49.50 -40.10
N CYS A 12 -18.94 -49.03 -41.33
CA CYS A 12 -18.64 -47.69 -41.85
C CYS A 12 -19.81 -46.71 -41.72
N ASP A 13 -19.47 -45.42 -41.87
CA ASP A 13 -20.11 -44.40 -42.72
C ASP A 13 -20.88 -43.24 -42.07
N GLY A 14 -20.71 -42.05 -42.65
CA GLY A 14 -21.62 -40.89 -42.51
C GLY A 14 -21.12 -39.71 -41.69
N GLY A 15 -20.43 -38.77 -42.33
CA GLY A 15 -20.07 -37.48 -41.74
C GLY A 15 -21.24 -36.52 -41.54
N SER A 16 -21.15 -35.74 -40.47
CA SER A 16 -21.72 -34.41 -40.35
C SER A 16 -20.67 -33.56 -39.63
N GLY A 17 -20.01 -32.69 -40.40
CA GLY A 17 -19.11 -31.67 -39.87
C GLY A 17 -19.87 -30.75 -38.93
N GLY A 18 -19.67 -30.94 -37.64
CA GLY A 18 -19.69 -29.87 -36.68
C GLY A 18 -18.24 -29.52 -36.44
N ASP A 19 -17.74 -28.47 -37.08
CA ASP A 19 -16.63 -27.71 -36.53
C ASP A 19 -17.11 -27.19 -35.17
N THR A 20 -16.94 -28.01 -34.13
CA THR A 20 -16.76 -27.47 -32.79
C THR A 20 -15.45 -26.70 -32.88
N ALA A 21 -15.56 -25.41 -33.23
CA ALA A 21 -14.56 -24.45 -32.83
C ALA A 21 -14.37 -24.66 -31.33
N SER A 22 -13.29 -25.33 -30.97
CA SER A 22 -12.74 -25.27 -29.64
C SER A 22 -12.51 -23.79 -29.39
N ASN A 23 -13.45 -23.18 -28.67
CA ASN A 23 -13.25 -21.88 -28.09
C ASN A 23 -12.21 -22.13 -26.98
N ASP A 24 -10.94 -22.28 -27.37
CA ASP A 24 -9.79 -22.06 -26.50
C ASP A 24 -9.86 -20.58 -26.14
N ALA A 25 -10.79 -20.24 -25.25
CA ALA A 25 -10.93 -18.90 -24.72
C ALA A 25 -9.66 -18.67 -23.92
N THR A 26 -8.72 -17.96 -24.54
CA THR A 26 -7.47 -17.55 -23.90
C THR A 26 -7.82 -16.77 -22.64
N HIS A 27 -7.20 -17.12 -21.51
CA HIS A 27 -7.38 -16.37 -20.27
C HIS A 27 -7.10 -14.88 -20.52
N PRO A 28 -7.89 -13.97 -19.92
CA PRO A 28 -7.71 -12.54 -20.16
C PRO A 28 -6.37 -12.05 -19.59
N ASN A 29 -5.84 -10.99 -20.16
CA ASN A 29 -4.76 -10.26 -19.50
C ASN A 29 -5.28 -9.55 -18.25
N ILE A 30 -4.40 -9.25 -17.30
CA ILE A 30 -4.74 -8.57 -16.06
C ILE A 30 -3.90 -7.32 -15.94
N LEU A 31 -4.53 -6.15 -15.97
CA LEU A 31 -3.92 -4.89 -15.56
C LEU A 31 -4.39 -4.58 -14.14
N PHE A 32 -3.51 -4.73 -13.16
CA PHE A 32 -3.80 -4.45 -11.76
C PHE A 32 -3.17 -3.12 -11.35
N VAL A 33 -3.99 -2.12 -11.07
CA VAL A 33 -3.59 -0.77 -10.68
C VAL A 33 -3.82 -0.58 -9.18
N ILE A 34 -2.75 -0.24 -8.46
CA ILE A 34 -2.80 0.08 -7.03
C ILE A 34 -2.57 1.58 -6.87
N MET A 35 -3.48 2.25 -6.16
CA MET A 35 -3.36 3.65 -5.78
C MET A 35 -2.93 3.72 -4.31
N ASP A 36 -1.82 4.41 -4.03
CA ASP A 36 -1.24 4.50 -2.70
C ASP A 36 -1.87 5.68 -1.92
N ASP A 37 -2.44 5.41 -0.75
CA ASP A 37 -3.14 6.39 0.11
C ASP A 37 -4.33 7.11 -0.56
N VAL A 38 -5.03 6.43 -1.47
CA VAL A 38 -6.28 6.91 -2.09
C VAL A 38 -7.48 6.15 -1.54
N GLY A 39 -8.01 6.62 -0.42
CA GLY A 39 -9.23 6.09 0.19
C GLY A 39 -10.50 6.48 -0.57
N ILE A 40 -11.63 5.87 -0.18
CA ILE A 40 -12.93 6.09 -0.84
C ILE A 40 -13.35 7.57 -0.84
N ASP A 41 -12.90 8.34 0.16
CA ASP A 41 -13.22 9.75 0.37
C ASP A 41 -12.70 10.66 -0.75
N GLN A 42 -11.76 10.17 -1.55
CA GLN A 42 -11.17 10.89 -2.69
C GLN A 42 -12.01 10.75 -3.98
N MET A 43 -12.91 9.76 -4.06
CA MET A 43 -13.44 9.27 -5.34
C MET A 43 -14.86 9.77 -5.65
N LYS A 44 -14.98 10.69 -6.60
CA LYS A 44 -16.27 11.21 -7.05
C LYS A 44 -17.17 10.16 -7.71
N SER A 45 -16.60 9.20 -8.44
CA SER A 45 -17.34 8.09 -9.06
C SER A 45 -18.02 7.15 -8.06
N PHE A 46 -17.63 7.23 -6.78
CA PHE A 46 -18.26 6.53 -5.66
C PHE A 46 -19.22 7.43 -4.86
N GLY A 47 -19.43 8.67 -5.29
CA GLY A 47 -20.33 9.64 -4.65
C GLY A 47 -19.70 10.43 -3.51
N TYR A 48 -18.38 10.35 -3.35
CA TYR A 48 -17.60 11.11 -2.36
C TYR A 48 -16.67 12.11 -3.06
N GLY A 49 -15.55 12.52 -2.45
CA GLY A 49 -14.60 13.46 -3.05
C GLY A 49 -14.60 14.87 -2.43
N GLY A 50 -15.40 15.10 -1.39
CA GLY A 50 -15.47 16.39 -0.69
C GLY A 50 -15.84 17.57 -1.60
N THR A 51 -15.45 18.79 -1.21
CA THR A 51 -15.75 20.02 -1.98
C THR A 51 -14.96 20.12 -3.28
N VAL A 52 -13.71 19.64 -3.27
CA VAL A 52 -12.78 19.70 -4.42
C VAL A 52 -12.12 18.32 -4.59
N PRO A 53 -12.75 17.42 -5.36
CA PRO A 53 -12.17 16.12 -5.67
C PRO A 53 -11.03 16.25 -6.68
N PRO A 54 -10.07 15.30 -6.68
CA PRO A 54 -9.18 15.13 -7.83
C PRO A 54 -9.99 14.79 -9.08
N LYS A 55 -9.52 15.22 -10.25
CA LYS A 55 -10.16 14.88 -11.53
C LYS A 55 -9.59 13.56 -12.02
N MET A 56 -10.46 12.57 -12.22
CA MET A 56 -10.06 11.23 -12.64
C MET A 56 -10.88 10.71 -13.85
N PRO A 57 -10.95 11.46 -14.98
CA PRO A 57 -11.78 11.08 -16.12
C PRO A 57 -11.42 9.72 -16.74
N ASN A 58 -10.16 9.27 -16.64
CA ASN A 58 -9.74 7.99 -17.24
C ASN A 58 -10.19 6.80 -16.38
N ILE A 59 -9.99 6.88 -15.06
CA ILE A 59 -10.49 5.91 -14.08
C ILE A 59 -12.01 5.89 -14.08
N ASP A 60 -12.67 7.05 -14.16
CA ASP A 60 -14.14 7.15 -14.24
C ASP A 60 -14.68 6.46 -15.51
N ALA A 61 -13.98 6.54 -16.64
CA ALA A 61 -14.34 5.83 -17.86
C ALA A 61 -14.23 4.30 -17.69
N VAL A 62 -13.20 3.82 -16.99
CA VAL A 62 -13.06 2.38 -16.65
C VAL A 62 -14.14 1.94 -15.67
N ALA A 63 -14.49 2.78 -14.70
CA ALA A 63 -15.61 2.52 -13.79
C ALA A 63 -16.94 2.38 -14.53
N ALA A 64 -17.20 3.23 -15.52
CA ALA A 64 -18.38 3.15 -16.38
C ALA A 64 -18.37 1.91 -17.29
N ALA A 65 -17.20 1.45 -17.73
CA ALA A 65 -17.06 0.19 -18.49
C ALA A 65 -17.11 -1.07 -17.61
N GLY A 66 -17.18 -0.92 -16.28
CA GLY A 66 -17.04 -2.01 -15.32
C GLY A 66 -18.06 -1.96 -14.18
N VAL A 67 -17.60 -2.40 -13.01
CA VAL A 67 -18.35 -2.48 -11.76
C VAL A 67 -17.59 -1.74 -10.65
N ARG A 68 -18.31 -0.92 -9.88
CA ARG A 68 -17.80 -0.25 -8.68
C ARG A 68 -18.20 -1.02 -7.44
N PHE A 69 -17.24 -1.48 -6.65
CA PHE A 69 -17.49 -2.16 -5.38
C PHE A 69 -17.50 -1.12 -4.26
N ARG A 70 -18.69 -0.62 -3.91
CA ARG A 70 -18.87 0.51 -2.99
C ARG A 70 -18.60 0.15 -1.53
N ASN A 71 -18.60 -1.13 -1.19
CA ASN A 71 -18.47 -1.64 0.17
C ASN A 71 -17.21 -2.52 0.31
N THR A 72 -16.07 -2.00 -0.13
CA THR A 72 -14.76 -2.68 -0.11
C THR A 72 -13.95 -2.29 1.11
N TRP A 73 -13.52 -3.28 1.89
CA TRP A 73 -12.73 -3.08 3.10
C TRP A 73 -11.30 -3.60 2.94
N SER A 74 -10.35 -2.97 3.62
CA SER A 74 -8.93 -3.28 3.52
C SER A 74 -8.24 -3.34 4.89
N MET A 75 -6.92 -3.47 4.86
CA MET A 75 -6.07 -3.26 6.03
C MET A 75 -5.65 -1.79 6.10
N PRO A 76 -5.37 -1.25 7.28
CA PRO A 76 -5.25 0.20 7.46
C PRO A 76 -3.93 0.80 7.00
N GLU A 77 -3.01 0.01 6.45
CA GLU A 77 -1.68 0.45 6.04
C GLU A 77 -1.16 -0.29 4.80
N CYS A 78 -0.13 0.27 4.17
CA CYS A 78 0.31 -0.14 2.84
C CYS A 78 0.73 -1.61 2.77
N SER A 79 1.68 -2.05 3.60
CA SER A 79 2.17 -3.43 3.58
C SER A 79 1.09 -4.47 3.90
N PRO A 80 0.31 -4.34 5.00
CA PRO A 80 -0.76 -5.31 5.27
C PRO A 80 -1.85 -5.30 4.20
N GLY A 81 -2.18 -4.15 3.62
CA GLY A 81 -3.13 -4.03 2.51
C GLY A 81 -2.62 -4.80 1.29
N ARG A 82 -1.43 -4.44 0.81
CA ARG A 82 -0.79 -5.08 -0.36
C ARG A 82 -0.61 -6.59 -0.16
N ALA A 83 -0.17 -7.02 1.03
CA ALA A 83 -0.05 -8.43 1.38
C ALA A 83 -1.38 -9.17 1.17
N ALA A 84 -2.48 -8.59 1.65
CA ALA A 84 -3.80 -9.21 1.54
C ALA A 84 -4.20 -9.48 0.08
N PHE A 85 -3.90 -8.57 -0.87
CA PHE A 85 -4.24 -8.74 -2.29
C PHE A 85 -3.49 -9.93 -2.91
N PHE A 86 -2.23 -10.10 -2.51
CA PHE A 86 -1.32 -11.02 -3.15
C PHE A 86 -1.26 -12.41 -2.52
N VAL A 87 -1.72 -12.59 -1.29
CA VAL A 87 -1.75 -13.92 -0.63
C VAL A 87 -3.11 -14.36 -0.11
N GLY A 88 -4.14 -13.50 -0.15
CA GLY A 88 -5.51 -13.86 0.26
C GLY A 88 -5.63 -14.18 1.75
N ARG A 89 -4.80 -13.56 2.59
CA ARG A 89 -4.65 -13.85 4.02
C ARG A 89 -4.56 -12.55 4.82
N TYR A 90 -5.19 -12.52 5.99
CA TYR A 90 -5.10 -11.38 6.92
C TYR A 90 -3.74 -11.29 7.64
N PRO A 91 -3.38 -10.11 8.18
CA PRO A 91 -2.14 -9.87 8.92
C PRO A 91 -1.81 -10.89 10.01
N LEU A 92 -2.79 -11.41 10.75
CA LEU A 92 -2.57 -12.45 11.78
C LEU A 92 -1.94 -13.74 11.24
N ARG A 93 -1.99 -13.96 9.92
CA ARG A 93 -1.43 -15.13 9.21
C ARG A 93 -0.09 -14.86 8.53
N THR A 94 0.25 -13.59 8.30
CA THR A 94 1.47 -13.17 7.59
C THR A 94 2.45 -12.44 8.51
N HIS A 95 1.99 -12.00 9.69
CA HIS A 95 2.70 -11.14 10.65
C HIS A 95 3.15 -9.78 10.08
N ILE A 96 2.49 -9.33 9.01
CA ILE A 96 2.65 -7.98 8.45
C ILE A 96 1.49 -7.15 9.01
N TYR A 97 1.72 -6.41 10.08
CA TYR A 97 0.69 -5.70 10.84
C TYR A 97 0.67 -4.18 10.60
N GLN A 98 1.78 -3.62 10.13
CA GLN A 98 1.98 -2.22 9.76
C GLN A 98 2.91 -2.11 8.53
N ALA A 99 3.14 -0.91 8.03
CA ALA A 99 4.13 -0.62 7.00
C ALA A 99 5.52 -1.19 7.36
N ILE A 100 6.13 -1.92 6.43
CA ILE A 100 7.43 -2.57 6.63
C ILE A 100 8.54 -1.52 6.64
N GLY A 101 9.28 -1.48 7.74
CA GLY A 101 10.42 -0.59 7.95
C GLY A 101 11.78 -1.28 7.94
N PRO A 102 12.88 -0.51 7.96
CA PRO A 102 14.25 -1.04 7.95
C PRO A 102 14.62 -1.83 9.22
N SER A 103 13.87 -1.66 10.31
CA SER A 103 14.08 -2.38 11.57
C SER A 103 13.23 -3.66 11.69
N ASP A 104 12.30 -3.87 10.77
CA ASP A 104 11.39 -5.01 10.81
C ASP A 104 12.11 -6.28 10.34
N LEU A 105 11.80 -7.39 10.99
CA LEU A 105 12.40 -8.70 10.73
C LEU A 105 11.80 -9.39 9.50
N ALA A 106 12.48 -10.39 8.97
CA ALA A 106 12.00 -11.18 7.83
C ALA A 106 10.62 -11.81 8.10
N ASN A 107 10.31 -12.12 9.36
CA ASN A 107 9.01 -12.68 9.74
C ASN A 107 7.84 -11.70 9.57
N SER A 108 8.10 -10.40 9.43
CA SER A 108 7.11 -9.36 9.08
C SER A 108 7.20 -8.95 7.61
N GLN A 109 7.61 -9.88 6.75
CA GLN A 109 7.65 -9.75 5.30
C GLN A 109 6.94 -10.97 4.69
N ILE A 110 6.53 -10.90 3.41
CA ILE A 110 5.90 -12.06 2.78
C ILE A 110 6.89 -13.22 2.71
N SER A 111 6.46 -14.39 3.19
CA SER A 111 7.33 -15.56 3.23
C SER A 111 7.65 -16.04 1.81
N PRO A 112 8.89 -16.46 1.52
CA PRO A 112 9.21 -17.14 0.27
C PRO A 112 8.40 -18.42 0.05
N TYR A 113 7.83 -18.99 1.13
CA TYR A 113 6.98 -20.18 1.09
C TYR A 113 5.50 -19.86 0.88
N ASP A 114 5.08 -18.60 0.91
CA ASP A 114 3.71 -18.23 0.56
C ASP A 114 3.45 -18.41 -0.94
N THR A 115 2.22 -18.83 -1.26
CA THR A 115 1.69 -18.81 -2.63
C THR A 115 1.15 -17.42 -2.91
N THR A 116 1.95 -16.60 -3.59
CA THR A 116 1.55 -15.27 -4.04
C THR A 116 0.77 -15.33 -5.36
N THR A 117 0.01 -14.28 -5.70
CA THR A 117 -0.73 -14.21 -6.98
C THR A 117 0.16 -14.51 -8.21
N PRO A 118 1.37 -13.95 -8.37
CA PRO A 118 2.24 -14.33 -9.49
C PRO A 118 2.60 -15.82 -9.52
N LYS A 119 2.92 -16.43 -8.36
CA LYS A 119 3.20 -17.88 -8.27
C LYS A 119 1.96 -18.70 -8.66
N LEU A 120 0.78 -18.27 -8.22
CA LEU A 120 -0.49 -18.89 -8.55
C LEU A 120 -0.74 -18.84 -10.06
N LEU A 121 -0.72 -17.64 -10.66
CA LEU A 121 -1.02 -17.40 -12.07
C LEU A 121 0.00 -18.05 -13.01
N LYS A 122 1.25 -18.24 -12.57
CA LYS A 122 2.27 -18.96 -13.35
C LYS A 122 1.84 -20.39 -13.70
N SER A 123 1.03 -21.04 -12.86
CA SER A 123 0.47 -22.37 -13.15
C SER A 123 -0.55 -22.37 -14.32
N ALA A 124 -1.14 -21.21 -14.63
CA ALA A 124 -2.00 -20.96 -15.78
C ALA A 124 -1.27 -20.25 -16.94
N ASN A 125 0.06 -20.35 -16.99
CA ASN A 125 0.94 -19.82 -18.04
C ASN A 125 0.97 -18.28 -18.14
N TYR A 126 0.58 -17.56 -17.08
CA TYR A 126 0.75 -16.11 -17.04
C TYR A 126 2.23 -15.73 -16.92
N GLU A 127 2.58 -14.61 -17.54
CA GLU A 127 3.79 -13.85 -17.20
C GLU A 127 3.43 -12.66 -16.31
N SER A 128 4.15 -12.48 -15.21
CA SER A 128 3.81 -11.44 -14.21
C SER A 128 4.89 -10.38 -14.08
N ALA A 129 4.49 -9.11 -14.14
CA ALA A 129 5.36 -7.95 -13.89
C ALA A 129 4.77 -6.99 -12.86
N MET A 130 5.64 -6.27 -12.17
CA MET A 130 5.25 -5.16 -11.30
C MET A 130 6.10 -3.92 -11.55
N PHE A 131 5.43 -2.77 -11.59
CA PHE A 131 6.01 -1.46 -11.84
C PHE A 131 5.68 -0.54 -10.65
N GLY A 132 6.68 0.06 -10.03
CA GLY A 132 6.52 0.99 -8.89
C GLY A 132 6.71 0.37 -7.50
N LYS A 133 5.86 0.74 -6.55
CA LYS A 133 6.00 0.41 -5.12
C LYS A 133 5.74 -1.07 -4.85
N PHE A 134 6.71 -1.76 -4.22
CA PHE A 134 6.54 -3.16 -3.81
C PHE A 134 5.95 -3.29 -2.40
N HIS A 135 6.73 -2.92 -1.37
CA HIS A 135 6.35 -2.88 0.05
C HIS A 135 5.78 -4.18 0.66
N LEU A 136 6.09 -5.33 0.07
CA LEU A 136 5.81 -6.67 0.62
C LEU A 136 7.01 -7.24 1.40
N ALA A 137 8.15 -6.57 1.31
CA ALA A 137 9.41 -6.90 1.93
C ALA A 137 10.29 -5.64 2.00
N GLY A 138 11.39 -5.71 2.74
CA GLY A 138 12.49 -4.75 2.69
C GLY A 138 13.76 -5.45 2.16
N PRO A 139 14.71 -4.71 1.56
CA PRO A 139 16.03 -5.27 1.31
C PRO A 139 16.80 -5.54 2.62
N ASP A 140 16.41 -4.86 3.70
CA ASP A 140 16.95 -5.02 5.04
C ASP A 140 16.39 -6.28 5.72
N ASN A 141 17.25 -6.96 6.49
CA ASN A 141 16.89 -8.10 7.35
C ASN A 141 16.14 -9.24 6.65
N ASN A 142 16.44 -9.50 5.37
CA ASN A 142 15.86 -10.59 4.59
C ASN A 142 16.91 -11.17 3.61
N GLU A 143 16.99 -12.51 3.52
CA GLU A 143 17.97 -13.24 2.72
C GLU A 143 17.94 -12.83 1.24
N ALA A 144 16.75 -12.60 0.68
CA ALA A 144 16.60 -12.31 -0.74
C ALA A 144 16.96 -10.86 -1.11
N GLY A 145 17.02 -9.93 -0.15
CA GLY A 145 17.31 -8.52 -0.40
C GLY A 145 16.51 -7.95 -1.58
N ASN A 146 17.22 -7.34 -2.54
CA ASN A 146 16.61 -6.77 -3.75
C ASN A 146 16.03 -7.80 -4.74
N SER A 147 16.29 -9.10 -4.58
CA SER A 147 15.74 -10.16 -5.44
C SER A 147 14.36 -10.67 -5.00
N THR A 148 13.83 -10.16 -3.87
CA THR A 148 12.57 -10.63 -3.27
C THR A 148 11.38 -10.69 -4.23
N PRO A 149 11.12 -9.70 -5.13
CA PRO A 149 10.02 -9.82 -6.10
C PRO A 149 10.14 -11.06 -6.99
N SER A 150 11.36 -11.43 -7.41
CA SER A 150 11.58 -12.64 -8.19
C SER A 150 11.31 -13.91 -7.38
N GLN A 151 11.75 -13.94 -6.12
CA GLN A 151 11.47 -15.04 -5.20
C GLN A 151 9.96 -15.19 -4.91
N LEU A 152 9.23 -14.07 -4.91
CA LEU A 152 7.78 -14.02 -4.78
C LEU A 152 7.05 -14.21 -6.12
N GLY A 153 7.74 -14.53 -7.21
CA GLY A 153 7.15 -15.02 -8.45
C GLY A 153 6.93 -13.99 -9.56
N TRP A 154 7.32 -12.72 -9.38
CA TRP A 154 7.33 -11.77 -10.48
C TRP A 154 8.47 -12.11 -11.46
N ASP A 155 8.13 -12.28 -12.73
CA ASP A 155 9.11 -12.55 -13.79
C ASP A 155 9.88 -11.28 -14.19
N TYR A 156 9.24 -10.11 -14.01
CA TYR A 156 9.84 -8.78 -14.21
C TYR A 156 9.46 -7.81 -13.08
N PHE A 157 10.40 -6.97 -12.65
CA PHE A 157 10.16 -5.91 -11.68
C PHE A 157 10.86 -4.63 -12.11
N TYR A 158 10.20 -3.48 -11.96
CA TYR A 158 10.79 -2.16 -12.21
C TYR A 158 10.25 -1.17 -11.16
N GLY A 159 11.01 -0.89 -10.12
CA GLY A 159 10.51 -0.11 -8.99
C GLY A 159 11.49 -0.08 -7.83
N TRP A 160 11.01 -0.06 -6.59
CA TRP A 160 11.87 -0.26 -5.42
C TRP A 160 11.17 -1.16 -4.39
N ILE A 161 11.98 -1.86 -3.61
CA ILE A 161 11.53 -2.94 -2.74
C ILE A 161 10.84 -2.39 -1.49
N GLY A 162 11.45 -1.38 -0.87
CA GLY A 162 10.86 -0.66 0.24
C GLY A 162 9.54 0.02 -0.15
N GLY A 163 8.84 0.56 0.85
CA GLY A 163 7.53 1.16 0.62
C GLY A 163 7.45 2.65 0.47
N LEU A 164 8.51 3.35 0.87
CA LEU A 164 8.44 4.78 1.13
C LEU A 164 9.44 5.44 0.19
N PRO A 165 9.00 6.42 -0.64
CA PRO A 165 9.94 7.22 -1.40
C PRO A 165 10.91 7.94 -0.46
N GLY A 166 12.07 8.34 -0.97
CA GLY A 166 12.98 9.21 -0.22
C GLY A 166 12.31 10.53 0.17
N SER A 167 12.83 11.22 1.17
CA SER A 167 12.33 12.55 1.53
C SER A 167 12.60 13.58 0.42
N ILE A 168 11.90 14.72 0.49
CA ILE A 168 12.15 15.85 -0.42
C ILE A 168 13.57 16.40 -0.17
N ASP A 169 14.33 16.62 -1.25
CA ASP A 169 15.61 17.33 -1.16
C ASP A 169 15.39 18.83 -1.07
N THR A 170 15.35 19.36 0.15
CA THR A 170 15.12 20.80 0.36
C THR A 170 16.27 21.71 -0.07
N THR A 171 17.41 21.13 -0.49
CA THR A 171 18.55 21.87 -1.09
C THR A 171 18.40 22.08 -2.60
N ALA A 172 17.42 21.42 -3.25
CA ALA A 172 17.23 21.36 -4.69
C ALA A 172 18.49 20.88 -5.45
N GLY A 173 19.06 19.74 -5.05
CA GLY A 173 20.24 19.14 -5.66
C GLY A 173 21.57 19.77 -5.22
N GLY A 174 21.63 20.33 -4.00
CA GLY A 174 22.81 21.01 -3.45
C GLY A 174 22.95 22.48 -3.87
N VAL A 175 21.92 23.06 -4.47
CA VAL A 175 21.91 24.45 -4.96
C VAL A 175 21.82 25.47 -3.83
N ALA A 176 21.15 25.12 -2.73
CA ALA A 176 20.97 25.98 -1.56
C ALA A 176 21.17 25.19 -0.24
N PRO A 177 21.28 25.88 0.91
CA PRO A 177 21.28 25.22 2.22
C PRO A 177 20.01 24.38 2.45
N GLU A 178 20.11 23.37 3.32
CA GLU A 178 18.97 22.56 3.77
C GLU A 178 17.84 23.46 4.33
N GLY A 179 16.60 23.13 3.99
CA GLY A 179 15.38 23.84 4.39
C GLY A 179 14.98 24.99 3.46
N THR A 180 15.76 25.29 2.40
CA THR A 180 15.49 26.45 1.53
C THR A 180 14.24 26.24 0.65
N TYR A 181 14.10 25.07 0.03
CA TYR A 181 13.01 24.80 -0.93
C TYR A 181 12.14 23.64 -0.45
N SER A 182 10.98 23.93 0.16
CA SER A 182 10.15 22.90 0.79
C SER A 182 9.61 21.84 -0.17
N CYS A 183 9.51 22.13 -1.47
CA CYS A 183 9.11 21.19 -2.52
C CYS A 183 10.28 20.58 -3.31
N GLY A 184 11.52 20.91 -2.95
CA GLY A 184 12.73 20.33 -3.55
C GLY A 184 13.07 20.79 -4.96
N PHE A 185 12.53 21.93 -5.39
CA PHE A 185 12.92 22.62 -6.63
C PHE A 185 12.94 24.14 -6.41
N VAL A 186 13.66 24.87 -7.28
CA VAL A 186 13.69 26.33 -7.25
C VAL A 186 12.39 26.90 -7.87
N PRO A 187 11.57 27.65 -7.11
CA PRO A 187 10.28 28.17 -7.57
C PRO A 187 10.42 29.38 -8.51
N GLY A 188 9.28 29.89 -9.00
CA GLY A 188 9.23 31.10 -9.82
C GLY A 188 9.70 32.37 -9.09
N ILE A 189 9.91 33.45 -9.86
CA ILE A 189 10.50 34.70 -9.37
C ILE A 189 9.70 35.42 -8.26
N ASP A 190 8.42 35.08 -8.12
CA ASP A 190 7.53 35.66 -7.12
C ASP A 190 7.78 35.09 -5.70
N PHE A 191 8.62 34.04 -5.58
CA PHE A 191 9.04 33.45 -4.32
C PHE A 191 10.48 33.86 -3.95
N THR A 192 10.75 34.04 -2.67
CA THR A 192 12.08 34.37 -2.16
C THR A 192 13.10 33.28 -2.52
N GLY A 193 14.12 33.63 -3.31
CA GLY A 193 15.11 32.67 -3.81
C GLY A 193 14.70 31.96 -5.10
N GLY A 194 13.52 32.26 -5.65
CA GLY A 194 13.08 31.77 -6.95
C GLY A 194 13.77 32.45 -8.13
N ALA A 195 13.59 31.89 -9.32
CA ALA A 195 14.17 32.42 -10.55
C ALA A 195 13.30 32.20 -11.78
N LYS A 196 13.37 33.15 -12.72
CA LYS A 196 12.69 33.03 -14.03
C LYS A 196 13.47 32.13 -15.00
N THR A 197 14.80 32.17 -14.94
CA THR A 197 15.68 31.47 -15.89
C THR A 197 16.92 30.96 -15.17
N GLY A 198 17.55 29.92 -15.70
CA GLY A 198 18.77 29.36 -15.14
C GLY A 198 19.35 28.23 -16.00
N ALA A 199 20.48 27.68 -15.55
CA ALA A 199 21.14 26.56 -16.20
C ALA A 199 20.64 25.25 -15.59
N CYS A 200 20.10 24.35 -16.41
CA CYS A 200 19.73 23.00 -16.02
C CYS A 200 20.86 22.04 -16.37
N TYR A 201 21.54 21.51 -15.37
CA TYR A 201 22.63 20.56 -15.54
C TYR A 201 22.11 19.13 -15.40
N GLN A 202 22.56 18.24 -16.28
CA GLN A 202 22.32 16.81 -16.23
C GLN A 202 23.51 16.08 -15.59
N ALA A 203 23.29 14.85 -15.15
CA ALA A 203 24.33 14.04 -14.50
C ALA A 203 25.52 13.72 -15.42
N ASP A 204 25.32 13.75 -16.74
CA ASP A 204 26.38 13.58 -17.75
C ASP A 204 27.14 14.88 -18.07
N ASN A 205 26.89 15.95 -17.31
CA ASN A 205 27.39 17.32 -17.49
C ASN A 205 26.84 18.07 -18.71
N SER A 206 25.89 17.51 -19.45
CA SER A 206 25.15 18.30 -20.44
C SER A 206 24.34 19.40 -19.73
N CYS A 207 24.08 20.49 -20.44
CA CYS A 207 23.38 21.63 -19.88
C CYS A 207 22.50 22.32 -20.92
N ALA A 208 21.31 22.75 -20.48
CA ALA A 208 20.44 23.65 -21.23
C ALA A 208 20.02 24.84 -20.36
N VAL A 209 19.86 26.02 -20.96
CA VAL A 209 19.23 27.16 -20.28
C VAL A 209 17.72 26.97 -20.34
N VAL A 210 17.09 26.95 -19.17
CA VAL A 210 15.63 26.81 -19.03
C VAL A 210 15.07 28.15 -18.57
N THR A 211 13.98 28.59 -19.19
CA THR A 211 13.30 29.85 -18.89
C THR A 211 11.80 29.61 -18.78
N ARG A 212 11.19 30.03 -17.68
CA ARG A 212 9.73 30.13 -17.58
C ARG A 212 9.26 31.30 -18.45
N SER A 213 8.55 30.99 -19.52
CA SER A 213 8.11 31.96 -20.53
C SER A 213 6.69 32.48 -20.30
N SER A 214 5.85 31.74 -19.56
CA SER A 214 4.52 32.17 -19.13
C SER A 214 4.16 31.67 -17.71
N PRO A 215 3.18 32.29 -17.02
CA PRO A 215 2.69 31.84 -15.71
C PRO A 215 2.07 30.43 -15.73
N GLU A 216 1.58 29.96 -16.86
CA GLU A 216 0.96 28.64 -17.05
C GLU A 216 1.99 27.52 -17.28
N GLN A 217 3.27 27.87 -17.43
CA GLN A 217 4.35 26.90 -17.44
C GLN A 217 4.86 26.68 -16.02
N ASP A 218 5.30 25.45 -15.76
CA ASP A 218 6.02 25.11 -14.55
C ASP A 218 7.19 26.05 -14.26
N ALA A 219 7.54 26.19 -12.99
CA ALA A 219 8.74 26.90 -12.60
C ALA A 219 9.97 26.30 -13.33
N ALA A 220 10.93 27.13 -13.73
CA ALA A 220 12.11 26.65 -14.46
C ALA A 220 12.89 25.58 -13.65
N GLY A 221 12.86 25.66 -12.32
CA GLY A 221 13.39 24.61 -11.44
C GLY A 221 12.65 23.29 -11.54
N LEU A 222 11.31 23.32 -11.58
CA LEU A 222 10.48 22.12 -11.74
C LEU A 222 10.64 21.51 -13.14
N GLN A 223 10.67 22.33 -14.21
CA GLN A 223 10.95 21.87 -15.57
C GLN A 223 12.30 21.13 -15.65
N CYS A 224 13.33 21.69 -15.03
CA CYS A 224 14.64 21.05 -14.98
C CYS A 224 14.62 19.74 -14.19
N LEU A 225 13.97 19.73 -13.02
CA LEU A 225 13.84 18.54 -12.17
C LEU A 225 13.06 17.42 -12.90
N HIS A 226 11.98 17.76 -13.59
CA HIS A 226 11.19 16.85 -14.43
C HIS A 226 12.04 16.21 -15.54
N SER A 227 12.96 16.98 -16.14
CA SER A 227 13.95 16.46 -17.11
C SER A 227 15.10 15.64 -16.49
N GLY A 228 15.06 15.39 -15.18
CA GLY A 228 16.11 14.69 -14.42
C GLY A 228 17.32 15.55 -14.02
N GLY A 229 17.29 16.85 -14.29
CA GLY A 229 18.42 17.76 -14.05
C GLY A 229 18.45 18.40 -12.66
N ILE A 230 19.46 19.24 -12.42
CA ILE A 230 19.57 20.14 -11.27
C ILE A 230 19.64 21.58 -11.79
N PHE A 231 18.73 22.43 -11.30
CA PHE A 231 18.56 23.80 -11.77
C PHE A 231 19.39 24.80 -10.97
N VAL A 232 20.27 25.53 -11.65
CA VAL A 232 21.06 26.62 -11.06
C VAL A 232 20.44 27.96 -11.45
N PRO A 233 19.83 28.69 -10.50
CA PRO A 233 19.08 29.90 -10.80
C PRO A 233 19.97 31.01 -11.34
N ASN A 234 19.46 31.74 -12.33
CA ASN A 234 20.12 32.89 -12.98
C ASN A 234 21.50 32.60 -13.60
N ALA A 235 21.85 31.33 -13.81
CA ALA A 235 23.08 30.91 -14.46
C ALA A 235 22.88 30.66 -15.96
N SER A 236 23.98 30.69 -16.71
CA SER A 236 24.09 30.15 -18.08
C SER A 236 24.88 28.85 -18.06
N CYS A 237 24.76 28.03 -19.10
CA CYS A 237 25.53 26.81 -19.21
C CYS A 237 27.03 27.08 -19.27
N GLY A 238 27.78 26.30 -18.51
CA GLY A 238 29.24 26.35 -18.41
C GLY A 238 29.74 25.15 -17.64
N THR A 239 30.82 25.32 -16.87
CA THR A 239 31.25 24.29 -15.92
C THR A 239 30.21 24.14 -14.80
N PRO A 240 29.69 22.93 -14.53
CA PRO A 240 28.76 22.71 -13.43
C PRO A 240 29.36 23.18 -12.10
N PRO A 241 28.59 23.88 -11.24
CA PRO A 241 29.05 24.19 -9.89
C PRO A 241 29.45 22.92 -9.12
N ALA A 242 30.56 22.97 -8.38
CA ALA A 242 31.08 21.80 -7.66
C ALA A 242 30.15 21.27 -6.54
N GLY A 243 29.15 22.06 -6.13
CA GLY A 243 28.18 21.68 -5.10
C GLY A 243 26.96 20.90 -5.60
N LEU A 244 26.79 20.71 -6.92
CA LEU A 244 25.65 19.94 -7.44
C LEU A 244 25.76 18.47 -7.05
N ASN A 245 24.69 17.90 -6.49
CA ASN A 245 24.65 16.53 -6.02
C ASN A 245 23.58 15.70 -6.77
N PHE A 246 24.02 14.97 -7.80
CA PHE A 246 23.17 14.07 -8.59
C PHE A 246 22.88 12.73 -7.92
N THR A 247 23.39 12.48 -6.72
CA THR A 247 23.13 11.23 -5.98
C THR A 247 22.25 11.46 -4.76
N ARG A 248 21.68 12.65 -4.60
CA ARG A 248 20.74 12.95 -3.52
C ARG A 248 19.32 12.62 -3.95
N GLU A 249 18.63 11.82 -3.15
CA GLU A 249 17.21 11.50 -3.36
C GLU A 249 16.34 12.74 -3.20
N ASN A 250 15.28 12.82 -4.00
CA ASN A 250 14.30 13.89 -3.99
C ASN A 250 12.93 13.28 -4.33
N ALA A 251 12.36 12.55 -3.36
CA ALA A 251 11.10 11.82 -3.44
C ALA A 251 10.77 11.29 -4.84
N TYR A 252 9.66 11.68 -5.46
CA TYR A 252 9.20 11.14 -6.74
C TYR A 252 10.12 11.47 -7.93
N TYR A 253 11.00 12.47 -7.84
CA TYR A 253 11.84 12.87 -8.96
C TYR A 253 13.21 12.21 -8.98
N VAL A 254 13.76 11.84 -7.83
CA VAL A 254 15.02 11.11 -7.72
C VAL A 254 14.86 10.07 -6.62
N SER A 255 14.64 8.82 -7.00
CA SER A 255 14.43 7.73 -6.04
C SER A 255 15.15 6.47 -6.50
N PRO A 256 15.38 5.52 -5.56
CA PRO A 256 15.90 4.22 -5.89
C PRO A 256 15.11 3.54 -7.01
N LEU A 257 15.82 2.82 -7.85
CA LEU A 257 15.26 2.00 -8.90
C LEU A 257 16.02 0.67 -8.95
N VAL A 258 15.26 -0.41 -8.85
CA VAL A 258 15.66 -1.79 -8.97
C VAL A 258 14.92 -2.36 -10.16
N ILE A 259 15.68 -2.96 -11.07
CA ILE A 259 15.16 -3.70 -12.22
C ILE A 259 15.47 -5.17 -12.02
N ILE A 260 14.46 -6.02 -12.12
CA ILE A 260 14.65 -7.47 -12.11
C ILE A 260 14.13 -8.03 -13.41
N GLU A 261 15.00 -8.73 -14.14
CA GLU A 261 14.63 -9.41 -15.36
C GLU A 261 15.37 -10.75 -15.43
N ASN A 262 14.64 -11.83 -15.71
CA ASN A 262 15.20 -13.18 -15.79
C ASN A 262 16.01 -13.58 -14.54
N GLY A 263 15.54 -13.16 -13.35
CA GLY A 263 16.17 -13.41 -12.06
C GLY A 263 17.45 -12.62 -11.78
N LYS A 264 17.84 -11.68 -12.66
CA LYS A 264 18.99 -10.78 -12.44
C LYS A 264 18.50 -9.46 -11.87
N VAL A 265 19.17 -9.00 -10.81
CA VAL A 265 18.91 -7.72 -10.16
C VAL A 265 19.88 -6.67 -10.69
N GLU A 266 19.36 -5.54 -11.15
CA GLU A 266 20.10 -4.30 -11.43
C GLU A 266 19.65 -3.23 -10.43
N GLU A 267 20.60 -2.69 -9.66
CA GLU A 267 20.39 -1.50 -8.86
C GLU A 267 20.86 -0.29 -9.67
N VAL A 268 19.91 0.53 -10.10
CA VAL A 268 20.17 1.68 -10.97
C VAL A 268 20.68 2.85 -10.12
N PRO A 269 21.87 3.40 -10.39
CA PRO A 269 22.39 4.54 -9.63
C PRO A 269 21.46 5.75 -9.68
N LEU A 270 21.38 6.54 -8.59
CA LEU A 270 20.54 7.75 -8.54
C LEU A 270 20.95 8.85 -9.54
N SER A 271 22.19 8.80 -10.04
CA SER A 271 22.68 9.68 -11.10
C SER A 271 22.30 9.22 -12.51
N ASP A 272 21.82 7.99 -12.67
CA ASP A 272 21.36 7.47 -13.97
C ASP A 272 20.04 8.16 -14.36
N PRO A 273 19.88 8.59 -15.62
CA PRO A 273 18.63 9.22 -16.09
C PRO A 273 17.37 8.38 -15.81
N ARG A 274 17.45 7.05 -15.78
CA ARG A 274 16.30 6.18 -15.49
C ARG A 274 15.77 6.33 -14.06
N SER A 275 16.60 6.79 -13.13
CA SER A 275 16.22 7.06 -11.74
C SER A 275 15.76 8.49 -11.51
N ARG A 276 15.78 9.34 -12.56
CA ARG A 276 15.62 10.80 -12.47
C ARG A 276 14.51 11.30 -13.41
N GLY A 277 13.37 11.66 -12.83
CA GLY A 277 12.15 12.05 -13.54
C GLY A 277 10.93 11.78 -12.67
N TYR A 278 9.75 12.28 -13.04
CA TYR A 278 8.56 12.11 -12.21
C TYR A 278 8.15 10.64 -12.13
N ARG A 279 8.04 10.09 -10.91
CA ARG A 279 7.91 8.65 -10.68
C ARG A 279 6.72 8.02 -11.40
N THR A 280 5.57 8.70 -11.38
CA THR A 280 4.35 8.23 -12.04
C THR A 280 4.56 8.01 -13.55
N GLU A 281 5.34 8.87 -14.22
CA GLU A 281 5.68 8.67 -15.63
C GLU A 281 6.67 7.52 -15.83
N ILE A 282 7.67 7.40 -14.96
CA ILE A 282 8.67 6.32 -15.01
C ILE A 282 8.00 4.95 -14.86
N GLU A 283 7.12 4.80 -13.87
CA GLU A 283 6.32 3.60 -13.63
C GLU A 283 5.45 3.26 -14.85
N THR A 284 4.81 4.28 -15.43
CA THR A 284 3.93 4.14 -16.61
C THR A 284 4.70 3.77 -17.87
N ASN A 285 5.85 4.40 -18.13
CA ASN A 285 6.71 4.10 -19.28
C ASN A 285 7.18 2.65 -19.24
N ALA A 286 7.68 2.19 -18.08
CA ALA A 286 8.14 0.82 -17.93
C ALA A 286 7.00 -0.20 -18.16
N ALA A 287 5.78 0.11 -17.68
CA ALA A 287 4.61 -0.72 -17.92
C ALA A 287 4.21 -0.76 -19.41
N ILE A 288 4.18 0.40 -20.08
CA ILE A 288 3.88 0.50 -21.52
C ILE A 288 4.86 -0.34 -22.34
N ASP A 289 6.16 -0.16 -22.09
CA ASP A 289 7.22 -0.85 -22.82
C ASP A 289 7.13 -2.37 -22.64
N TRP A 290 6.90 -2.82 -21.40
CA TRP A 290 6.77 -4.24 -21.10
C TRP A 290 5.53 -4.87 -21.73
N ILE A 291 4.35 -4.22 -21.60
CA ILE A 291 3.08 -4.72 -22.15
C ILE A 291 3.16 -4.82 -23.68
N LYS A 292 3.69 -3.80 -24.36
CA LYS A 292 3.83 -3.79 -25.83
C LYS A 292 4.79 -4.87 -26.35
N ALA A 293 5.72 -5.31 -25.52
CA ALA A 293 6.64 -6.39 -25.85
C ALA A 293 6.05 -7.80 -25.63
N ARG A 294 4.82 -7.93 -25.09
CA ARG A 294 4.18 -9.23 -24.85
C ARG A 294 3.60 -9.82 -26.14
N PRO A 295 3.73 -11.15 -26.35
CA PRO A 295 3.04 -11.80 -27.45
C PRO A 295 1.53 -11.91 -27.16
N HIS A 296 0.71 -11.97 -28.21
CA HIS A 296 -0.76 -12.02 -28.06
C HIS A 296 -1.31 -13.38 -27.61
N ASP A 297 -0.50 -14.45 -27.64
CA ASP A 297 -0.90 -15.83 -27.36
C ASP A 297 -0.59 -16.30 -25.92
N LYS A 298 0.04 -15.44 -25.11
CA LYS A 298 0.37 -15.72 -23.71
C LYS A 298 -0.29 -14.67 -22.80
N PRO A 299 -1.08 -15.09 -21.80
CA PRO A 299 -1.69 -14.15 -20.88
C PRO A 299 -0.62 -13.51 -19.98
N TRP A 300 -0.87 -12.28 -19.57
CA TRP A 300 0.02 -11.56 -18.67
C TRP A 300 -0.72 -10.86 -17.53
N MET A 301 -0.01 -10.65 -16.42
CA MET A 301 -0.42 -9.76 -15.34
C MET A 301 0.60 -8.62 -15.23
N ALA A 302 0.14 -7.38 -15.45
CA ALA A 302 0.91 -6.17 -15.18
C ALA A 302 0.34 -5.50 -13.94
N THR A 303 1.10 -5.47 -12.85
CA THR A 303 0.77 -4.69 -11.67
C THR A 303 1.41 -3.31 -11.77
N VAL A 304 0.62 -2.27 -12.05
CA VAL A 304 1.06 -0.88 -11.97
C VAL A 304 0.75 -0.37 -10.58
N SER A 305 1.77 -0.41 -9.73
CA SER A 305 1.70 -0.08 -8.33
C SER A 305 2.20 1.35 -8.12
N PHE A 306 1.34 2.32 -8.44
CA PHE A 306 1.69 3.72 -8.31
C PHE A 306 2.06 4.03 -6.86
N SER A 307 3.13 4.79 -6.68
CA SER A 307 3.47 5.39 -5.39
C SER A 307 2.76 6.70 -5.12
N ALA A 308 2.27 7.35 -6.17
CA ALA A 308 1.35 8.46 -6.00
C ALA A 308 0.02 7.94 -5.40
N ALA A 309 -0.62 8.65 -4.48
CA ALA A 309 -0.31 10.02 -4.03
C ALA A 309 0.21 10.09 -2.58
N HIS A 310 0.99 9.07 -2.16
CA HIS A 310 1.59 8.98 -0.83
C HIS A 310 2.47 10.21 -0.50
N THR A 311 2.77 10.44 0.78
CA THR A 311 3.77 11.43 1.20
C THR A 311 5.20 11.00 0.87
N PRO A 312 6.16 11.93 0.78
CA PRO A 312 5.98 13.38 0.87
C PRO A 312 5.33 13.94 -0.39
N TRP A 313 4.41 14.88 -0.24
CA TRP A 313 3.70 15.44 -1.39
C TRP A 313 4.61 16.30 -2.25
N GLN A 314 4.60 16.08 -3.56
CA GLN A 314 5.37 16.86 -4.51
C GLN A 314 4.49 17.32 -5.66
N GLN A 315 4.80 18.50 -6.18
CA GLN A 315 4.09 19.04 -7.33
C GLN A 315 4.34 18.17 -8.56
N PRO A 316 3.30 17.62 -9.19
CA PRO A 316 3.45 16.92 -10.46
C PRO A 316 3.74 17.92 -11.59
N PRO A 317 4.26 17.45 -12.73
CA PRO A 317 4.33 18.23 -13.97
C PRO A 317 2.96 18.78 -14.38
N SER A 318 2.92 20.03 -14.83
CA SER A 318 1.67 20.73 -15.19
C SER A 318 0.96 20.18 -16.42
N ASP A 319 1.69 19.53 -17.33
CA ASP A 319 1.14 18.88 -18.52
C ASP A 319 0.36 17.60 -18.21
N LEU A 320 0.54 17.04 -17.02
CA LEU A 320 -0.28 15.94 -16.51
C LEU A 320 -1.58 16.41 -15.84
N LEU A 321 -1.80 17.73 -15.74
CA LEU A 321 -2.96 18.34 -15.10
C LEU A 321 -3.88 19.00 -16.13
N SER A 322 -5.19 18.93 -15.92
CA SER A 322 -6.19 19.60 -16.76
C SER A 322 -6.15 21.13 -16.63
N ALA A 323 -5.64 21.65 -15.51
CA ALA A 323 -5.38 23.07 -15.30
C ALA A 323 -4.37 23.24 -14.17
N GLN A 324 -3.36 24.09 -14.38
CA GLN A 324 -2.47 24.51 -13.31
C GLN A 324 -3.19 25.54 -12.43
N ALA A 325 -3.12 25.37 -11.11
CA ALA A 325 -3.58 26.40 -10.19
C ALA A 325 -2.62 27.60 -10.27
N PRO A 326 -3.09 28.84 -10.54
CA PRO A 326 -2.20 29.99 -10.60
C PRO A 326 -1.35 30.13 -9.34
N GLY A 327 -0.03 30.21 -9.51
CA GLY A 327 0.92 30.33 -8.39
C GLY A 327 1.15 29.05 -7.57
N SER A 328 0.79 27.87 -8.10
CA SER A 328 1.03 26.59 -7.41
C SER A 328 2.49 26.35 -7.07
N ASP A 329 3.43 26.91 -7.84
CA ASP A 329 4.86 26.84 -7.56
C ASP A 329 5.29 27.53 -6.26
N THR A 330 4.42 28.31 -5.64
CA THR A 330 4.64 28.93 -4.32
C THR A 330 4.09 28.11 -3.16
N TRP A 331 3.37 27.00 -3.44
CA TRP A 331 2.78 26.16 -2.41
C TRP A 331 3.86 25.41 -1.65
N SER A 332 3.74 25.40 -0.31
CA SER A 332 4.65 24.61 0.51
C SER A 332 4.22 23.15 0.54
N CYS A 333 5.14 22.24 0.23
CA CYS A 333 4.94 20.80 0.35
C CYS A 333 4.93 20.30 1.81
N THR A 334 5.21 21.18 2.78
CA THR A 334 5.14 20.90 4.22
C THR A 334 3.92 21.55 4.90
N SER A 335 2.92 22.01 4.14
CA SER A 335 1.68 22.60 4.66
C SER A 335 0.51 21.63 4.51
N SER A 336 -0.33 21.49 5.54
CA SER A 336 -1.52 20.63 5.47
C SER A 336 -2.55 21.10 4.43
N VAL A 337 -2.77 22.41 4.29
CA VAL A 337 -3.76 22.96 3.34
C VAL A 337 -3.28 22.78 1.90
N PHE A 338 -2.07 23.21 1.59
CA PHE A 338 -1.52 23.07 0.25
C PHE A 338 -1.24 21.62 -0.09
N GLY A 339 -0.83 20.83 0.88
CA GLY A 339 -0.60 19.42 0.73
C GLY A 339 -1.81 18.62 0.25
N ARG A 340 -3.02 18.93 0.74
CA ARG A 340 -4.29 18.39 0.18
C ARG A 340 -4.48 18.73 -1.30
N LEU A 341 -4.13 19.96 -1.69
CA LEU A 341 -4.23 20.41 -3.08
C LEU A 341 -3.17 19.75 -3.98
N ILE A 342 -1.96 19.55 -3.45
CA ILE A 342 -0.88 18.85 -4.15
C ILE A 342 -1.24 17.37 -4.30
N GLN A 343 -1.76 16.70 -3.27
CA GLN A 343 -2.22 15.33 -3.34
C GLN A 343 -3.34 15.15 -4.38
N ASN A 344 -4.27 16.11 -4.49
CA ASN A 344 -5.26 16.14 -5.57
C ASN A 344 -4.60 16.17 -6.95
N GLN A 345 -3.59 17.03 -7.13
CA GLN A 345 -2.86 17.13 -8.39
C GLN A 345 -2.06 15.87 -8.69
N MET A 346 -1.41 15.25 -7.70
CA MET A 346 -0.71 13.97 -7.86
C MET A 346 -1.68 12.86 -8.27
N THR A 347 -2.88 12.83 -7.70
CA THR A 347 -3.94 11.88 -8.06
C THR A 347 -4.45 12.12 -9.49
N GLU A 348 -4.61 13.38 -9.90
CA GLU A 348 -4.97 13.75 -11.27
C GLU A 348 -3.86 13.38 -12.28
N ALA A 349 -2.59 13.61 -11.93
CA ALA A 349 -1.46 13.20 -12.76
C ALA A 349 -1.38 11.67 -12.93
N MET A 350 -1.66 10.92 -11.85
CA MET A 350 -1.81 9.46 -11.90
C MET A 350 -2.93 9.03 -12.84
N ASP A 351 -4.09 9.70 -12.82
CA ASP A 351 -5.19 9.40 -13.76
C ASP A 351 -4.80 9.70 -15.22
N THR A 352 -4.10 10.81 -15.46
CA THR A 352 -3.59 11.17 -16.80
C THR A 352 -2.64 10.09 -17.33
N GLU A 353 -1.66 9.68 -16.51
CA GLU A 353 -0.69 8.64 -16.87
C GLU A 353 -1.33 7.26 -17.01
N PHE A 354 -2.30 6.92 -16.17
CA PHE A 354 -3.13 5.73 -16.36
C PHE A 354 -3.87 5.76 -17.71
N GLY A 355 -4.46 6.91 -18.07
CA GLY A 355 -5.08 7.10 -19.37
C GLY A 355 -4.09 6.94 -20.53
N ARG A 356 -2.84 7.40 -20.36
CA ARG A 356 -1.76 7.23 -21.35
C ARG A 356 -1.35 5.76 -21.48
N LEU A 357 -1.15 5.06 -20.36
CA LEU A 357 -0.90 3.61 -20.33
C LEU A 357 -1.94 2.85 -21.14
N MET A 358 -3.23 3.09 -20.86
CA MET A 358 -4.33 2.41 -21.52
C MET A 358 -4.33 2.63 -23.04
N VAL A 359 -4.01 3.84 -23.49
CA VAL A 359 -4.01 4.17 -24.93
C VAL A 359 -2.76 3.66 -25.64
N GLU A 360 -1.56 3.87 -25.08
CA GLU A 360 -0.30 3.51 -25.73
C GLU A 360 -0.06 2.00 -25.81
N THR A 361 -0.63 1.25 -24.88
CA THR A 361 -0.65 -0.23 -24.92
C THR A 361 -1.72 -0.80 -25.86
N GLY A 362 -2.61 0.05 -26.39
CA GLY A 362 -3.72 -0.35 -27.26
C GLY A 362 -4.91 -0.98 -26.52
N LEU A 363 -4.94 -0.93 -25.18
CA LEU A 363 -6.07 -1.42 -24.38
C LEU A 363 -7.31 -0.53 -24.50
N ALA A 364 -7.12 0.77 -24.77
CA ALA A 364 -8.17 1.75 -24.95
C ALA A 364 -7.84 2.70 -26.11
N THR A 365 -8.82 3.52 -26.50
CA THR A 365 -8.66 4.60 -27.48
C THR A 365 -9.16 5.93 -26.93
N ARG A 366 -8.93 7.02 -27.65
CA ARG A 366 -9.52 8.33 -27.34
C ARG A 366 -10.68 8.60 -28.30
N ASN A 367 -11.82 9.00 -27.74
CA ASN A 367 -12.93 9.54 -28.52
C ASN A 367 -12.55 10.91 -29.13
N ALA A 368 -13.38 11.41 -30.05
CA ALA A 368 -13.17 12.71 -30.69
C ALA A 368 -13.12 13.89 -29.72
N ASP A 369 -13.73 13.76 -28.53
CA ASP A 369 -13.73 14.75 -27.46
C ASP A 369 -12.57 14.59 -26.45
N GLY A 370 -11.67 13.61 -26.68
CA GLY A 370 -10.54 13.30 -25.81
C GLY A 370 -10.86 12.37 -24.64
N SER A 371 -12.13 11.99 -24.42
CA SER A 371 -12.49 11.02 -23.40
C SER A 371 -11.90 9.63 -23.70
N LEU A 372 -11.56 8.88 -22.65
CA LEU A 372 -11.08 7.51 -22.78
C LEU A 372 -12.24 6.60 -23.20
N HIS A 373 -12.02 5.78 -24.23
CA HIS A 373 -12.92 4.72 -24.64
C HIS A 373 -12.24 3.36 -24.40
N TYR A 374 -12.69 2.67 -23.36
CA TYR A 374 -12.27 1.32 -23.03
C TYR A 374 -13.33 0.30 -23.44
N ASP A 375 -12.98 -0.65 -24.30
CA ASP A 375 -13.80 -1.80 -24.66
C ASP A 375 -13.13 -3.08 -24.10
N PRO A 376 -13.60 -3.60 -22.93
CA PRO A 376 -13.02 -4.78 -22.31
C PRO A 376 -13.10 -6.05 -23.17
N ALA A 377 -14.11 -6.16 -24.03
CA ALA A 377 -14.28 -7.33 -24.89
C ALA A 377 -13.28 -7.31 -26.05
N ALA A 378 -13.01 -6.13 -26.61
CA ALA A 378 -12.02 -5.98 -27.68
C ALA A 378 -10.58 -6.16 -27.17
N SER A 379 -10.27 -5.68 -25.96
CA SER A 379 -8.92 -5.77 -25.39
C SER A 379 -8.60 -7.13 -24.75
N ASN A 380 -9.62 -7.96 -24.47
CA ASN A 380 -9.53 -9.18 -23.65
C ASN A 380 -8.68 -8.99 -22.39
N THR A 381 -8.87 -7.85 -21.71
CA THR A 381 -8.09 -7.47 -20.54
C THR A 381 -9.04 -7.15 -19.39
N VAL A 382 -8.71 -7.61 -18.19
CA VAL A 382 -9.38 -7.21 -16.96
C VAL A 382 -8.54 -6.12 -16.30
N VAL A 383 -9.14 -4.96 -16.09
CA VAL A 383 -8.57 -3.85 -15.35
C VAL A 383 -9.14 -3.85 -13.93
N VAL A 384 -8.27 -3.97 -12.93
CA VAL A 384 -8.60 -3.88 -11.51
C VAL A 384 -7.93 -2.63 -10.95
N ILE A 385 -8.68 -1.73 -10.33
CA ILE A 385 -8.15 -0.51 -9.71
C ILE A 385 -8.56 -0.52 -8.24
N VAL A 386 -7.58 -0.41 -7.33
CA VAL A 386 -7.82 -0.49 -5.88
C VAL A 386 -6.99 0.53 -5.11
N GLY A 387 -7.53 1.08 -4.01
CA GLY A 387 -6.73 1.74 -2.97
C GLY A 387 -6.04 0.72 -2.06
N ASP A 388 -4.82 0.97 -1.59
CA ASP A 388 -4.15 0.00 -0.70
C ASP A 388 -4.56 0.07 0.77
N ASN A 389 -4.95 1.27 1.20
CA ASN A 389 -5.52 1.63 2.49
C ASN A 389 -6.26 2.97 2.37
N GLY A 390 -6.95 3.37 3.45
CA GLY A 390 -7.60 4.67 3.52
C GLY A 390 -6.61 5.84 3.39
N SER A 391 -7.14 7.04 3.11
CA SER A 391 -6.31 8.24 2.92
C SER A 391 -5.52 8.60 4.18
N LEU A 392 -4.33 9.19 4.01
CA LEU A 392 -3.60 9.79 5.14
C LEU A 392 -4.45 10.90 5.78
N GLY A 393 -4.46 11.03 7.11
CA GLY A 393 -5.32 11.99 7.83
C GLY A 393 -5.23 13.44 7.32
N SER A 394 -4.03 13.87 6.90
CA SER A 394 -3.82 15.19 6.31
C SER A 394 -4.42 15.33 4.91
N ALA A 395 -4.73 14.24 4.18
CA ALA A 395 -5.42 14.22 2.87
C ALA A 395 -6.94 14.03 2.96
N VAL A 396 -7.46 13.61 4.12
CA VAL A 396 -8.87 13.24 4.29
C VAL A 396 -9.82 14.40 3.95
N LYS A 397 -10.91 14.06 3.25
CA LYS A 397 -11.98 14.99 2.85
C LYS A 397 -13.24 14.81 3.70
N ALA A 398 -13.87 15.91 4.08
CA ALA A 398 -15.15 15.88 4.78
C ALA A 398 -16.23 15.13 3.96
N PRO A 399 -17.15 14.39 4.61
CA PRO A 399 -17.37 14.29 6.06
C PRO A 399 -16.49 13.26 6.79
N PHE A 400 -15.53 12.63 6.11
CA PHE A 400 -14.63 11.64 6.71
C PHE A 400 -13.70 12.26 7.77
N ARG A 401 -13.18 11.41 8.65
CA ARG A 401 -12.47 11.83 9.87
C ARG A 401 -10.95 11.66 9.75
N PRO A 402 -10.16 12.75 9.83
CA PRO A 402 -8.71 12.68 9.69
C PRO A 402 -8.00 11.94 10.83
N ASP A 403 -8.59 11.91 12.03
CA ASP A 403 -8.09 11.22 13.23
C ASP A 403 -8.41 9.72 13.26
N GLN A 404 -9.18 9.23 12.29
CA GLN A 404 -9.61 7.84 12.11
C GLN A 404 -9.21 7.29 10.73
N ALA A 405 -8.20 7.91 10.13
CA ALA A 405 -7.76 7.67 8.76
C ALA A 405 -6.74 6.50 8.70
N LYS A 406 -5.89 6.49 7.66
CA LYS A 406 -4.75 5.56 7.54
C LYS A 406 -4.08 5.27 8.90
N GLY A 407 -3.81 4.00 9.16
CA GLY A 407 -3.25 3.52 10.41
C GLY A 407 -4.28 3.12 11.46
N THR A 408 -5.58 3.21 11.15
CA THR A 408 -6.65 2.84 12.08
C THR A 408 -7.66 1.91 11.43
N THR A 409 -8.26 1.01 12.22
CA THR A 409 -9.31 0.10 11.72
C THR A 409 -10.69 0.77 11.59
N TYR A 410 -10.79 2.07 11.83
CA TYR A 410 -12.01 2.85 11.62
C TYR A 410 -12.30 3.07 10.14
N GLN A 411 -13.53 3.41 9.79
CA GLN A 411 -14.04 3.39 8.41
C GLN A 411 -13.22 4.29 7.46
N THR A 412 -12.69 5.41 7.94
CA THR A 412 -11.84 6.28 7.09
C THR A 412 -10.47 5.65 6.76
N GLY A 413 -9.97 4.73 7.60
CA GLY A 413 -8.67 4.09 7.42
C GLY A 413 -8.69 2.79 6.61
N VAL A 414 -9.86 2.15 6.44
CA VAL A 414 -9.97 0.82 5.82
C VAL A 414 -11.05 0.71 4.75
N TRP A 415 -11.71 1.81 4.37
CA TRP A 415 -12.72 1.80 3.31
C TRP A 415 -12.14 2.36 2.01
N ASP A 416 -11.93 1.46 1.06
CA ASP A 416 -11.18 1.74 -0.16
C ASP A 416 -12.02 1.61 -1.42
N PRO A 417 -11.66 2.34 -2.48
CA PRO A 417 -12.27 2.15 -3.78
C PRO A 417 -11.81 0.82 -4.40
N LEU A 418 -12.73 0.12 -5.06
CA LEU A 418 -12.42 -1.00 -5.95
C LEU A 418 -13.28 -0.90 -7.21
N ILE A 419 -12.61 -0.84 -8.36
CA ILE A 419 -13.22 -0.87 -9.69
C ILE A 419 -12.70 -2.11 -10.40
N ILE A 420 -13.61 -2.87 -11.02
CA ILE A 420 -13.22 -3.98 -11.90
C ILE A 420 -13.97 -3.86 -13.22
N ALA A 421 -13.23 -3.78 -14.32
CA ALA A 421 -13.76 -3.76 -15.68
C ALA A 421 -13.10 -4.88 -16.49
N GLY A 422 -13.88 -5.68 -17.21
CA GLY A 422 -13.36 -6.85 -17.92
C GLY A 422 -14.41 -7.46 -18.86
N PRO A 423 -14.00 -8.35 -19.79
CA PRO A 423 -14.92 -8.99 -20.74
C PRO A 423 -16.04 -9.81 -20.08
N GLN A 424 -15.87 -10.18 -18.80
CA GLN A 424 -16.86 -10.91 -18.01
C GLN A 424 -17.99 -10.03 -17.46
N VAL A 425 -17.85 -8.70 -17.50
CA VAL A 425 -18.81 -7.78 -16.90
C VAL A 425 -20.14 -7.82 -17.66
N VAL A 426 -21.19 -8.20 -16.96
CA VAL A 426 -22.58 -8.09 -17.41
C VAL A 426 -23.21 -6.86 -16.78
N GLN A 427 -23.86 -6.05 -17.62
CA GLN A 427 -24.47 -4.76 -17.25
C GLN A 427 -23.44 -3.82 -16.58
N PRO A 428 -22.51 -3.23 -17.36
CA PRO A 428 -21.52 -2.30 -16.84
C PRO A 428 -22.18 -1.01 -16.32
N ASP A 429 -21.37 -0.13 -15.72
CA ASP A 429 -21.80 1.12 -15.06
C ASP A 429 -22.73 0.89 -13.86
N ARG A 430 -22.54 -0.22 -13.14
CA ARG A 430 -23.29 -0.51 -11.90
C ARG A 430 -22.38 -0.55 -10.67
N ALA A 431 -23.03 -0.62 -9.52
CA ALA A 431 -22.38 -0.78 -8.24
C ALA A 431 -22.68 -2.16 -7.61
N VAL A 432 -21.74 -2.66 -6.81
CA VAL A 432 -21.94 -3.75 -5.86
C VAL A 432 -21.93 -3.12 -4.48
N GLU A 433 -23.07 -3.24 -3.78
CA GLU A 433 -23.28 -2.70 -2.43
C GLU A 433 -22.94 -3.73 -1.33
N HIS A 434 -22.70 -4.98 -1.71
CA HIS A 434 -22.35 -6.07 -0.80
C HIS A 434 -20.90 -5.97 -0.33
N MET A 435 -20.65 -6.40 0.90
CA MET A 435 -19.32 -6.39 1.49
C MET A 435 -18.36 -7.26 0.67
N VAL A 436 -17.22 -6.67 0.32
CA VAL A 436 -16.02 -7.35 -0.16
C VAL A 436 -14.84 -6.92 0.70
N ASN A 437 -13.80 -7.74 0.78
CA ASN A 437 -12.53 -7.34 1.35
C ASN A 437 -11.47 -7.43 0.27
N THR A 438 -10.48 -6.55 0.30
CA THR A 438 -9.38 -6.58 -0.66
C THR A 438 -8.58 -7.90 -0.65
N VAL A 439 -8.66 -8.72 0.41
CA VAL A 439 -8.11 -10.10 0.39
C VAL A 439 -8.78 -10.97 -0.68
N ASP A 440 -10.01 -10.64 -1.10
CA ASP A 440 -10.76 -11.36 -2.13
C ASP A 440 -10.10 -11.26 -3.51
N LEU A 441 -9.27 -10.24 -3.74
CA LEU A 441 -8.57 -10.07 -5.01
C LEU A 441 -7.67 -11.26 -5.32
N PHE A 442 -7.08 -11.91 -4.31
CA PHE A 442 -6.27 -13.11 -4.50
C PHE A 442 -7.06 -14.23 -5.18
N GLU A 443 -8.26 -14.53 -4.66
CA GLU A 443 -9.13 -15.55 -5.24
C GLU A 443 -9.71 -15.11 -6.57
N PHE A 444 -10.08 -13.84 -6.71
CA PHE A 444 -10.52 -13.27 -7.99
C PHE A 444 -9.50 -13.49 -9.11
N PHE A 445 -8.22 -13.23 -8.86
CA PHE A 445 -7.16 -13.49 -9.85
C PHE A 445 -7.05 -14.99 -10.17
N GLY A 446 -7.21 -15.86 -9.17
CA GLY A 446 -7.32 -17.31 -9.39
C GLY A 446 -8.51 -17.70 -10.27
N GLU A 447 -9.70 -17.13 -10.03
CA GLU A 447 -10.91 -17.36 -10.80
C GLU A 447 -10.74 -16.97 -12.28
N LEU A 448 -10.08 -15.83 -12.56
CA LEU A 448 -9.77 -15.38 -13.92
C LEU A 448 -8.89 -16.37 -14.69
N ALA A 449 -8.00 -17.05 -13.97
CA ALA A 449 -7.09 -18.07 -14.50
C ALA A 449 -7.66 -19.50 -14.45
N GLY A 450 -8.92 -19.66 -14.01
CA GLY A 450 -9.56 -20.98 -13.86
C GLY A 450 -8.97 -21.85 -12.75
N ILE A 451 -8.34 -21.24 -11.74
CA ILE A 451 -7.67 -21.94 -10.63
C ILE A 451 -8.57 -21.92 -9.39
N ASP A 452 -8.78 -23.10 -8.79
CA ASP A 452 -9.40 -23.24 -7.48
C ASP A 452 -8.34 -23.04 -6.38
N VAL A 453 -8.26 -21.81 -5.86
CA VAL A 453 -7.21 -21.42 -4.91
C VAL A 453 -7.26 -22.21 -3.60
N HIS A 454 -8.44 -22.63 -3.13
CA HIS A 454 -8.60 -23.40 -1.89
C HIS A 454 -8.12 -24.85 -2.03
N LYS A 455 -7.97 -25.34 -3.26
CA LYS A 455 -7.30 -26.63 -3.54
C LYS A 455 -5.79 -26.48 -3.76
N THR A 456 -5.36 -25.35 -4.32
CA THR A 456 -3.96 -25.14 -4.74
C THR A 456 -3.09 -24.62 -3.60
N VAL A 457 -3.61 -23.73 -2.75
CA VAL A 457 -2.84 -23.16 -1.64
C VAL A 457 -2.87 -24.12 -0.45
N PRO A 458 -1.71 -24.59 0.05
CA PRO A 458 -1.64 -25.60 1.12
C PRO A 458 -1.87 -25.00 2.52
N ARG A 459 -2.63 -23.91 2.63
CA ARG A 459 -2.84 -23.15 3.86
C ARG A 459 -4.22 -22.51 3.87
N THR A 460 -4.68 -22.15 5.06
CA THR A 460 -5.95 -21.42 5.25
C THR A 460 -5.95 -20.08 4.52
N LEU A 461 -6.97 -19.84 3.70
CA LEU A 461 -7.24 -18.56 3.04
C LEU A 461 -8.41 -17.84 3.71
N ASP A 462 -8.40 -16.51 3.64
CA ASP A 462 -9.47 -15.63 4.11
C ASP A 462 -10.29 -15.02 2.96
N SER A 463 -9.87 -15.30 1.72
CA SER A 463 -10.50 -14.84 0.48
C SER A 463 -11.80 -15.58 0.19
N VAL A 464 -12.68 -14.88 -0.52
CA VAL A 464 -13.93 -15.38 -1.07
C VAL A 464 -13.99 -14.95 -2.55
N GLY A 465 -14.32 -15.86 -3.46
CA GLY A 465 -14.37 -15.58 -4.89
C GLY A 465 -15.45 -14.57 -5.27
N ILE A 466 -15.04 -13.47 -5.91
CA ILE A 466 -15.91 -12.32 -6.24
C ILE A 466 -16.23 -12.20 -7.75
N LEU A 467 -15.74 -13.10 -8.62
CA LEU A 467 -16.02 -13.07 -10.06
C LEU A 467 -17.54 -13.13 -10.36
N SER A 468 -18.31 -13.78 -9.50
CA SER A 468 -19.77 -13.85 -9.64
C SER A 468 -20.44 -12.47 -9.61
N TYR A 469 -19.87 -11.49 -8.89
CA TYR A 469 -20.37 -10.12 -8.89
C TYR A 469 -20.17 -9.40 -10.22
N LEU A 470 -19.32 -9.88 -11.13
CA LEU A 470 -19.17 -9.31 -12.49
C LEU A 470 -20.20 -9.91 -13.44
N THR A 471 -20.42 -11.22 -13.33
CA THR A 471 -21.21 -12.00 -14.30
C THR A 471 -22.71 -12.06 -13.97
N LYS A 472 -23.09 -11.83 -12.71
CA LYS A 472 -24.47 -11.90 -12.23
C LYS A 472 -24.82 -10.60 -11.47
N PRO A 473 -25.54 -9.65 -12.10
CA PRO A 473 -25.91 -8.39 -11.47
C PRO A 473 -26.69 -8.53 -10.15
N ASP A 474 -27.50 -9.59 -10.01
CA ASP A 474 -28.32 -9.86 -8.81
C ASP A 474 -27.61 -10.81 -7.80
N GLN A 475 -26.29 -10.95 -7.88
CA GLN A 475 -25.53 -11.83 -6.99
C GLN A 475 -25.70 -11.39 -5.51
N PRO A 476 -26.24 -12.25 -4.62
CA PRO A 476 -26.36 -11.93 -3.20
C PRO A 476 -24.99 -11.86 -2.53
N SER A 477 -24.96 -11.25 -1.35
CA SER A 477 -23.73 -11.10 -0.56
C SER A 477 -23.01 -12.43 -0.36
N LEU A 478 -21.73 -12.45 -0.74
CA LEU A 478 -20.82 -13.56 -0.55
C LEU A 478 -20.13 -13.52 0.82
N ARG A 479 -20.12 -12.35 1.46
CA ARG A 479 -19.61 -12.15 2.82
C ARG A 479 -20.75 -11.86 3.79
N THR A 480 -20.70 -12.47 4.96
CA THR A 480 -21.59 -12.13 6.09
C THR A 480 -20.88 -11.30 7.16
N ILE A 481 -19.55 -11.28 7.12
CA ILE A 481 -18.70 -10.44 7.96
C ILE A 481 -17.53 -9.88 7.16
N ASN A 482 -16.97 -8.80 7.66
CA ASN A 482 -15.69 -8.25 7.21
C ASN A 482 -14.77 -8.05 8.41
N PHE A 483 -13.47 -8.25 8.23
CA PHE A 483 -12.45 -8.17 9.29
C PHE A 483 -11.26 -7.34 8.83
N THR A 484 -10.70 -6.54 9.75
CA THR A 484 -9.49 -5.76 9.54
C THR A 484 -8.71 -5.66 10.84
N MET A 485 -7.39 -5.51 10.76
CA MET A 485 -6.55 -5.36 11.93
C MET A 485 -5.28 -4.57 11.64
N SER A 486 -4.72 -3.98 12.69
CA SER A 486 -3.37 -3.44 12.74
C SER A 486 -2.65 -3.83 14.02
N GLY A 487 -1.34 -3.67 13.99
CA GLY A 487 -0.45 -3.91 15.11
C GLY A 487 0.97 -3.55 14.74
N PHE A 488 1.93 -3.80 15.63
CA PHE A 488 3.33 -3.62 15.31
C PHE A 488 3.92 -4.83 14.59
N ASN A 489 4.78 -4.55 13.61
CA ASN A 489 5.63 -5.57 13.01
C ASN A 489 6.64 -6.09 14.04
N LEU A 490 7.18 -7.27 13.78
CA LEU A 490 8.18 -7.92 14.60
C LEU A 490 9.53 -7.24 14.40
N GLN A 491 10.14 -6.79 15.50
CA GLN A 491 11.49 -6.23 15.54
C GLN A 491 12.33 -6.99 16.58
N ALA A 492 13.64 -7.00 16.37
CA ALA A 492 14.57 -7.70 17.26
C ALA A 492 14.38 -7.26 18.72
N ASN A 493 14.35 -8.24 19.62
CA ASN A 493 14.26 -8.07 21.08
C ASN A 493 13.02 -7.28 21.54
N GLY A 494 11.90 -7.38 20.81
CA GLY A 494 10.68 -6.65 21.13
C GLY A 494 10.78 -5.15 20.83
N GLY A 495 11.66 -4.77 19.90
CA GLY A 495 11.81 -3.40 19.41
C GLY A 495 10.51 -2.82 18.86
N ARG A 496 10.46 -1.49 18.78
CA ARG A 496 9.33 -0.73 18.23
C ARG A 496 9.85 0.53 17.56
N ASN A 497 9.11 1.02 16.57
CA ASN A 497 9.35 2.33 15.96
C ASN A 497 9.25 3.45 17.00
N GLY A 498 10.00 4.52 16.78
CA GLY A 498 9.96 5.71 17.63
C GLY A 498 8.60 6.44 17.55
N PRO A 499 8.15 7.09 18.63
CA PRO A 499 6.93 7.88 18.60
C PRO A 499 7.05 9.09 17.67
N CYS A 500 5.97 9.34 16.93
CA CYS A 500 5.76 10.48 16.05
C CYS A 500 4.48 11.19 16.48
N VAL A 501 4.57 12.49 16.74
CA VAL A 501 3.41 13.33 17.11
C VAL A 501 3.00 14.14 15.88
N ILE A 502 1.86 13.79 15.29
CA ILE A 502 1.31 14.45 14.10
C ILE A 502 0.17 15.40 14.48
N PRO A 503 -0.06 16.46 13.69
CA PRO A 503 -1.23 17.33 13.86
C PRO A 503 -2.53 16.51 13.83
N GLY A 504 -3.44 16.77 14.79
CA GLY A 504 -4.76 16.16 14.82
C GLY A 504 -5.79 16.95 14.02
N SER A 505 -7.07 16.75 14.35
CA SER A 505 -8.18 17.55 13.80
C SER A 505 -8.14 19.02 14.20
N ASP A 506 -7.45 19.34 15.29
CA ASP A 506 -7.10 20.69 15.71
C ASP A 506 -5.71 20.71 16.36
N ALA A 507 -5.19 21.91 16.62
CA ALA A 507 -3.83 22.12 17.12
C ALA A 507 -3.63 21.72 18.59
N ASP A 508 -4.72 21.64 19.37
CA ASP A 508 -4.70 21.35 20.81
C ASP A 508 -4.82 19.84 21.08
N HIS A 509 -5.18 19.05 20.07
CA HIS A 509 -5.35 17.60 20.18
C HIS A 509 -4.54 16.85 19.12
N PRO A 510 -3.19 16.89 19.17
CA PRO A 510 -2.38 16.10 18.25
C PRO A 510 -2.51 14.62 18.52
N THR A 511 -2.10 13.82 17.54
CA THR A 511 -2.10 12.37 17.65
C THR A 511 -0.67 11.85 17.73
N CYS A 512 -0.37 11.03 18.73
CA CYS A 512 0.87 10.28 18.81
C CYS A 512 0.69 8.89 18.19
N THR A 513 1.61 8.50 17.31
CA THR A 513 1.63 7.22 16.62
C THR A 513 3.05 6.64 16.57
N GLN A 514 3.15 5.32 16.41
CA GLN A 514 4.42 4.62 16.15
C GLN A 514 4.41 3.93 14.78
N ILE A 515 3.46 4.27 13.93
CA ILE A 515 3.36 3.75 12.56
C ILE A 515 4.52 4.21 11.68
N PRO A 516 4.97 5.49 11.72
CA PRO A 516 6.12 5.92 10.91
C PRO A 516 7.38 5.10 11.24
N THR A 517 7.89 4.41 10.23
CA THR A 517 9.02 3.47 10.38
C THR A 517 10.36 4.17 10.62
N THR A 518 10.44 5.47 10.31
CA THR A 518 11.64 6.29 10.50
C THR A 518 11.29 7.74 10.87
N LYS A 519 12.31 8.47 11.35
CA LYS A 519 12.23 9.92 11.59
C LYS A 519 11.79 10.70 10.34
N ASN A 520 12.36 10.36 9.19
CA ASN A 520 12.08 11.06 7.93
C ASN A 520 10.60 10.90 7.54
N VAL A 521 10.07 9.67 7.62
CA VAL A 521 8.66 9.38 7.32
C VAL A 521 7.73 10.13 8.27
N CYS A 522 8.09 10.22 9.56
CA CYS A 522 7.34 11.01 10.52
C CYS A 522 7.26 12.50 10.09
N GLN A 523 8.39 13.06 9.66
CA GLN A 523 8.49 14.47 9.23
C GLN A 523 7.78 14.72 7.88
N ASP A 524 7.89 13.79 6.94
CA ASP A 524 7.19 13.82 5.65
C ASP A 524 5.65 13.72 5.84
N ASN A 525 5.20 13.10 6.93
CA ASN A 525 3.82 13.10 7.40
C ASN A 525 3.44 14.33 8.24
N LEU A 526 4.26 15.39 8.22
CA LEU A 526 4.10 16.63 8.97
C LEU A 526 4.17 16.46 10.49
N GLY A 527 4.77 15.37 10.97
CA GLY A 527 4.92 15.05 12.39
C GLY A 527 6.25 15.47 13.00
N ILE A 528 6.27 15.51 14.32
CA ILE A 528 7.45 15.73 15.15
C ILE A 528 7.93 14.36 15.65
N TRP A 529 9.19 14.03 15.39
CA TRP A 529 9.80 12.79 15.85
C TRP A 529 10.26 12.90 17.30
N TRP A 530 9.76 12.02 18.17
CA TRP A 530 10.11 11.92 19.59
C TRP A 530 11.02 10.72 19.89
N GLY A 531 11.25 9.85 18.91
CA GLY A 531 12.17 8.71 19.05
C GLY A 531 13.65 9.12 19.17
N LYS A 532 14.54 8.13 19.23
CA LYS A 532 15.99 8.35 19.24
C LYS A 532 16.42 9.25 18.08
N GLY A 533 17.28 10.23 18.34
CA GLY A 533 17.73 11.19 17.33
C GLY A 533 16.73 12.30 17.00
N TYR A 534 15.76 12.58 17.88
CA TYR A 534 14.94 13.78 17.80
C TYR A 534 15.84 15.04 17.76
N THR A 535 15.39 16.03 17.00
CA THR A 535 16.11 17.30 16.82
C THR A 535 15.20 18.51 16.97
N ASP A 536 13.89 18.28 17.12
CA ASP A 536 12.93 19.37 17.24
C ASP A 536 12.99 19.96 18.66
N PRO A 537 13.14 21.29 18.81
CA PRO A 537 13.22 21.93 20.11
C PRO A 537 11.93 21.85 20.94
N SER A 538 10.79 21.47 20.35
CA SER A 538 9.53 21.28 21.09
C SER A 538 9.48 19.94 21.84
N VAL A 539 10.39 19.01 21.56
CA VAL A 539 10.47 17.72 22.25
C VAL A 539 11.02 17.95 23.66
N VAL A 540 10.37 17.36 24.66
CA VAL A 540 10.87 17.39 26.04
C VAL A 540 12.21 16.66 26.09
N ASP A 541 13.29 17.39 26.37
CA ASP A 541 14.64 16.82 26.33
C ASP A 541 14.84 15.76 27.41
N ASN A 542 15.33 14.59 27.02
CA ASN A 542 15.70 13.49 27.92
C ASN A 542 17.17 13.08 27.77
N GLY A 543 18.03 14.02 27.36
CA GLY A 543 19.46 13.77 27.13
C GLY A 543 19.74 13.05 25.81
N GLY A 544 18.86 13.21 24.81
CA GLY A 544 19.02 12.62 23.48
C GLY A 544 18.76 11.12 23.38
N VAL A 545 18.23 10.50 24.45
CA VAL A 545 17.87 9.07 24.46
C VAL A 545 16.69 8.81 23.50
N GLY A 546 15.74 9.74 23.45
CA GLY A 546 14.47 9.59 22.75
C GLY A 546 13.45 8.78 23.55
N TYR A 547 12.19 8.83 23.14
CA TYR A 547 11.09 8.10 23.73
C TYR A 547 10.82 6.82 22.96
N THR A 548 10.31 5.79 23.65
CA THR A 548 10.02 4.47 23.07
C THR A 548 8.54 4.18 22.88
N THR A 549 7.66 4.90 23.59
CA THR A 549 6.21 4.73 23.48
C THR A 549 5.48 6.07 23.51
N CYS A 550 4.31 6.13 22.89
CA CYS A 550 3.43 7.30 22.98
C CYS A 550 2.96 7.60 24.41
N ALA A 551 2.80 6.57 25.25
CA ALA A 551 2.52 6.77 26.68
C ALA A 551 3.65 7.54 27.39
N ALA A 552 4.92 7.23 27.06
CA ALA A 552 6.07 7.94 27.63
C ALA A 552 6.15 9.39 27.16
N VAL A 553 5.72 9.68 25.92
CA VAL A 553 5.56 11.06 25.42
C VAL A 553 4.52 11.80 26.26
N ASN A 554 3.33 11.22 26.48
CA ASN A 554 2.29 11.84 27.32
C ASN A 554 2.74 12.01 28.78
N GLN A 555 3.51 11.08 29.33
CA GLN A 555 4.10 11.25 30.67
C GLN A 555 5.08 12.44 30.71
N ALA A 556 5.89 12.63 29.68
CA ALA A 556 6.83 13.74 29.59
C ALA A 556 6.13 15.09 29.43
N LEU A 557 5.13 15.17 28.55
CA LEU A 557 4.29 16.36 28.40
C LEU A 557 3.61 16.72 29.73
N TYR A 558 3.07 15.71 30.42
CA TYR A 558 2.50 15.88 31.76
C TYR A 558 3.49 16.46 32.78
N LYS A 559 4.70 15.88 32.87
CA LYS A 559 5.72 16.29 33.85
C LYS A 559 6.39 17.63 33.53
N SER A 560 6.42 18.00 32.25
CA SER A 560 6.97 19.29 31.79
C SER A 560 5.97 20.45 31.90
N ASP A 561 4.74 20.18 32.31
CA ASP A 561 3.65 21.15 32.47
C ASP A 561 3.30 21.93 31.19
N VAL A 562 3.53 21.32 30.01
CA VAL A 562 3.14 21.89 28.71
C VAL A 562 1.61 22.01 28.67
N LYS A 563 1.08 23.22 28.49
CA LYS A 563 -0.36 23.51 28.48
C LYS A 563 -0.93 23.57 27.08
N GLN A 564 -2.25 23.41 26.99
CA GLN A 564 -3.01 23.74 25.76
C GLN A 564 -2.83 25.20 25.35
N SER A 565 -3.14 25.54 24.10
CA SER A 565 -2.94 26.90 23.55
C SER A 565 -3.77 27.96 24.27
N ASP A 566 -4.91 27.59 24.85
CA ASP A 566 -5.78 28.43 25.68
C ASP A 566 -5.34 28.54 27.15
N GLY A 567 -4.22 27.89 27.52
CA GLY A 567 -3.71 27.84 28.88
C GLY A 567 -4.49 26.92 29.81
N SER A 568 -5.40 26.08 29.27
CA SER A 568 -6.12 25.05 30.02
C SER A 568 -5.19 23.88 30.40
N SER A 569 -5.75 22.69 30.63
CA SER A 569 -5.06 21.50 31.15
C SER A 569 -3.71 21.17 30.46
N VAL A 570 -2.93 20.27 31.07
CA VAL A 570 -1.71 19.78 30.42
C VAL A 570 -2.06 19.10 29.09
N MET A 571 -1.34 19.46 28.04
CA MET A 571 -1.40 18.87 26.72
C MET A 571 -1.16 17.35 26.81
N GLN A 572 -2.09 16.58 26.25
CA GLN A 572 -1.95 15.14 26.05
C GLN A 572 -2.29 14.82 24.60
N ALA A 573 -1.41 14.09 23.92
CA ALA A 573 -1.68 13.61 22.58
C ALA A 573 -2.63 12.41 22.65
N THR A 574 -3.58 12.35 21.71
CA THR A 574 -4.37 11.13 21.46
C THR A 574 -3.41 10.02 21.00
N ILE A 575 -3.49 8.84 21.59
CA ILE A 575 -2.61 7.72 21.25
C ILE A 575 -3.30 6.84 20.21
N LEU A 576 -2.70 6.67 19.02
CA LEU A 576 -3.11 5.59 18.12
C LEU A 576 -2.81 4.24 18.77
N PRO A 577 -3.72 3.27 18.66
CA PRO A 577 -3.60 2.00 19.36
C PRO A 577 -2.39 1.17 18.89
N GLU A 578 -1.78 0.45 19.83
CA GLU A 578 -0.70 -0.48 19.55
C GLU A 578 -1.20 -1.72 18.80
N THR A 579 -2.42 -2.15 19.09
CA THR A 579 -3.15 -3.13 18.29
C THR A 579 -4.59 -2.70 18.13
N SER A 580 -5.12 -2.93 16.93
CA SER A 580 -6.50 -2.62 16.61
C SER A 580 -7.10 -3.75 15.79
N SER A 581 -8.35 -4.07 16.05
CA SER A 581 -9.10 -5.05 15.25
C SER A 581 -10.53 -4.57 15.11
N ALA A 582 -11.07 -4.66 13.91
CA ALA A 582 -12.48 -4.42 13.68
C ALA A 582 -13.11 -5.59 12.94
N ILE A 583 -14.35 -5.88 13.31
CA ILE A 583 -15.21 -6.83 12.63
C ILE A 583 -16.57 -6.18 12.41
N ARG A 584 -17.18 -6.42 11.26
CA ARG A 584 -18.53 -5.92 10.97
C ARG A 584 -19.40 -6.99 10.32
N ASN A 585 -20.71 -6.80 10.44
CA ASN A 585 -21.69 -7.36 9.52
C ASN A 585 -22.21 -6.24 8.59
N ASP A 586 -23.31 -6.46 7.87
CA ASP A 586 -23.87 -5.45 6.96
C ASP A 586 -24.24 -4.13 7.65
N THR A 587 -24.58 -4.12 8.93
CA THR A 587 -25.14 -2.94 9.62
C THR A 587 -24.26 -2.39 10.74
N TYR A 588 -23.54 -3.27 11.44
CA TYR A 588 -22.82 -2.91 12.66
C TYR A 588 -21.36 -3.32 12.59
N LYS A 589 -20.52 -2.49 13.21
CA LYS A 589 -19.07 -2.68 13.32
C LYS A 589 -18.63 -2.57 14.78
N LEU A 590 -17.88 -3.56 15.22
CA LEU A 590 -17.20 -3.58 16.51
C LEU A 590 -15.71 -3.29 16.28
N VAL A 591 -15.18 -2.30 16.99
CA VAL A 591 -13.75 -1.95 17.00
C VAL A 591 -13.20 -2.25 18.40
N ARG A 592 -12.08 -2.98 18.47
CA ARG A 592 -11.31 -3.23 19.69
C ARG A 592 -9.92 -2.63 19.53
N ASN A 593 -9.54 -1.76 20.46
CA ASN A 593 -8.24 -1.10 20.49
C ASN A 593 -7.51 -1.43 21.78
N THR A 594 -6.20 -1.65 21.70
CA THR A 594 -5.31 -1.76 22.86
C THR A 594 -4.18 -0.76 22.75
N SER A 595 -3.96 0.04 23.80
CA SER A 595 -2.89 1.04 23.86
C SER A 595 -2.17 0.98 25.20
N LEU A 596 -0.91 1.41 25.22
CA LEU A 596 -0.29 1.86 26.47
C LEU A 596 -0.71 3.32 26.71
N ALA A 597 -1.21 3.62 27.91
CA ALA A 597 -1.64 4.95 28.31
C ALA A 597 -0.96 5.38 29.60
N TYR A 598 -0.59 6.66 29.68
CA TYR A 598 -0.10 7.25 30.92
C TYR A 598 -1.26 7.63 31.83
N VAL A 599 -1.20 7.24 33.11
CA VAL A 599 -2.22 7.49 34.12
C VAL A 599 -1.68 8.49 35.16
N PRO A 600 -2.08 9.78 35.10
CA PRO A 600 -1.52 10.82 35.96
C PRO A 600 -1.74 10.60 37.46
N SER A 601 -2.85 9.97 37.86
CA SER A 601 -3.19 9.76 39.28
C SER A 601 -2.24 8.80 39.99
N THR A 602 -1.63 7.88 39.25
CA THR A 602 -0.75 6.82 39.76
C THR A 602 0.70 6.98 39.27
N ASP A 603 0.95 7.92 38.35
CA ASP A 603 2.22 8.10 37.62
C ASP A 603 2.73 6.80 36.96
N THR A 604 1.80 5.98 36.47
CA THR A 604 2.07 4.68 35.83
C THR A 604 1.74 4.71 34.34
N ILE A 605 2.36 3.82 33.57
CA ILE A 605 1.94 3.49 32.21
C ILE A 605 1.23 2.14 32.28
N GLU A 606 0.00 2.09 31.80
CA GLU A 606 -0.87 0.94 31.90
C GLU A 606 -1.42 0.56 30.53
N SER A 607 -1.62 -0.73 30.30
CA SER A 607 -2.33 -1.20 29.11
C SER A 607 -3.82 -0.97 29.29
N GLN A 608 -4.45 -0.38 28.28
CA GLN A 608 -5.88 -0.12 28.23
C GLN A 608 -6.46 -0.74 26.97
N THR A 609 -7.56 -1.48 27.12
CA THR A 609 -8.34 -2.00 26.01
C THR A 609 -9.70 -1.32 26.00
N THR A 610 -10.10 -0.82 24.84
CA THR A 610 -11.43 -0.27 24.60
C THR A 610 -12.13 -1.06 23.52
N GLU A 611 -13.44 -1.20 23.67
CA GLU A 611 -14.34 -1.75 22.64
C GLU A 611 -15.40 -0.69 22.36
N GLN A 612 -15.73 -0.50 21.08
CA GLN A 612 -16.70 0.47 20.61
C GLN A 612 -17.57 -0.15 19.52
N MET A 613 -18.87 0.13 19.55
CA MET A 613 -19.82 -0.47 18.63
C MET A 613 -20.54 0.62 17.83
N PHE A 614 -20.55 0.51 16.51
CA PHE A 614 -21.12 1.53 15.64
C PHE A 614 -22.13 0.90 14.69
N GLN A 615 -23.21 1.64 14.41
CA GLN A 615 -23.98 1.43 13.19
C GLN A 615 -23.30 2.19 12.05
N ILE A 616 -23.09 1.53 10.93
CA ILE A 616 -22.43 2.11 9.75
C ILE A 616 -23.24 1.84 8.48
N ASP A 617 -23.11 2.72 7.51
CA ASP A 617 -23.65 2.57 6.16
C ASP A 617 -22.82 3.38 5.15
N GLU A 618 -22.97 3.00 3.89
CA GLU A 618 -22.23 3.54 2.76
C GLU A 618 -23.06 4.56 1.95
N ALA A 619 -23.97 5.30 2.61
CA ALA A 619 -24.83 6.27 1.93
C ALA A 619 -24.03 7.40 1.25
N THR A 620 -24.60 7.99 0.21
CA THR A 620 -24.02 9.14 -0.53
C THR A 620 -24.91 10.36 -0.50
N PRO A 621 -24.33 11.57 -0.47
CA PRO A 621 -22.89 11.86 -0.39
C PRO A 621 -22.33 11.78 1.04
N THR A 622 -23.18 11.50 2.03
CA THR A 622 -22.83 11.52 3.46
C THR A 622 -23.05 10.13 4.05
N PRO A 623 -21.98 9.37 4.32
CA PRO A 623 -22.07 8.04 4.93
C PRO A 623 -22.27 8.12 6.44
N LEU A 624 -22.63 7.00 7.04
CA LEU A 624 -22.72 6.83 8.48
C LEU A 624 -21.40 6.30 9.04
N LEU A 625 -20.56 7.20 9.56
CA LEU A 625 -19.21 6.89 10.04
C LEU A 625 -19.18 6.45 11.51
N ASP A 626 -18.15 5.69 11.86
CA ASP A 626 -17.83 5.19 13.21
C ASP A 626 -17.20 6.26 14.12
N THR A 627 -17.97 7.32 14.42
CA THR A 627 -17.52 8.47 15.22
C THR A 627 -17.77 8.28 16.73
N PRO A 628 -16.93 8.86 17.62
CA PRO A 628 -17.05 8.65 19.08
C PRO A 628 -18.41 9.04 19.68
N ASP A 629 -19.08 10.06 19.15
CA ASP A 629 -20.42 10.50 19.57
C ASP A 629 -21.54 9.52 19.23
N ARG A 630 -21.20 8.44 18.51
CA ARG A 630 -22.13 7.43 17.98
C ARG A 630 -21.83 6.03 18.48
N ASP A 631 -20.95 5.89 19.45
CA ASP A 631 -20.67 4.62 20.11
C ASP A 631 -21.93 4.14 20.83
N LEU A 632 -22.36 2.92 20.51
CA LEU A 632 -23.60 2.31 20.96
C LEU A 632 -23.45 1.56 22.29
N LEU A 633 -22.23 1.42 22.84
CA LEU A 633 -21.99 0.62 24.06
C LEU A 633 -22.42 1.25 25.41
N PRO A 634 -22.56 2.59 25.58
CA PRO A 634 -23.04 3.14 26.86
C PRO A 634 -24.37 3.93 26.82
N PRO A 635 -25.50 3.39 27.30
CA PRO A 635 -25.85 1.97 27.44
C PRO A 635 -26.56 1.41 26.19
N ALA A 636 -26.15 0.23 25.73
CA ALA A 636 -26.79 -0.48 24.63
C ALA A 636 -28.18 -1.03 24.99
N ASN A 637 -29.10 -1.08 24.02
CA ASN A 637 -30.35 -1.83 24.15
C ASN A 637 -30.13 -3.34 23.91
N ALA A 638 -31.14 -4.17 24.19
CA ALA A 638 -31.01 -5.64 24.09
C ALA A 638 -30.64 -6.14 22.68
N ASP A 639 -31.15 -5.48 21.62
CA ASP A 639 -30.87 -5.88 20.24
C ASP A 639 -29.41 -5.57 19.87
N VAL A 640 -28.92 -4.37 20.21
CA VAL A 640 -27.52 -3.97 20.02
C VAL A 640 -26.57 -4.89 20.81
N GLN A 641 -26.93 -5.23 22.06
CA GLN A 641 -26.14 -6.13 22.89
C GLN A 641 -25.98 -7.52 22.25
N ALA A 642 -27.06 -8.07 21.69
CA ALA A 642 -27.00 -9.37 21.01
C ALA A 642 -26.08 -9.36 19.78
N VAL A 643 -26.10 -8.27 18.99
CA VAL A 643 -25.19 -8.12 17.85
C VAL A 643 -23.75 -7.94 18.32
N TYR A 644 -23.52 -7.16 19.38
CA TYR A 644 -22.21 -7.02 19.98
C TYR A 644 -21.64 -8.36 20.44
N ASP A 645 -22.42 -9.18 21.15
CA ASP A 645 -21.97 -10.49 21.63
C ASP A 645 -21.59 -11.43 20.46
N ASP A 646 -22.35 -11.40 19.37
CA ASP A 646 -22.06 -12.15 18.14
C ASP A 646 -20.78 -11.67 17.45
N LEU A 647 -20.65 -10.36 17.19
CA LEU A 647 -19.46 -9.79 16.57
C LEU A 647 -18.21 -10.01 17.43
N LYS A 648 -18.32 -9.82 18.75
CA LYS A 648 -17.24 -10.08 19.69
C LYS A 648 -16.80 -11.55 19.64
N SER A 649 -17.75 -12.49 19.66
CA SER A 649 -17.44 -13.92 19.55
C SER A 649 -16.74 -14.26 18.24
N LYS A 650 -17.16 -13.67 17.12
CA LYS A 650 -16.52 -13.86 15.81
C LYS A 650 -15.12 -13.24 15.76
N MET A 651 -14.93 -12.04 16.30
CA MET A 651 -13.61 -11.41 16.42
C MET A 651 -12.66 -12.30 17.22
N ASP A 652 -13.10 -12.77 18.39
CA ASP A 652 -12.29 -13.64 19.26
C ASP A 652 -11.91 -14.96 18.56
N LYS A 653 -12.82 -15.55 17.77
CA LYS A 653 -12.52 -16.73 16.94
C LYS A 653 -11.54 -16.44 15.81
N MET A 654 -11.67 -15.30 15.12
CA MET A 654 -10.75 -14.89 14.05
C MET A 654 -9.33 -14.73 14.59
N LEU A 655 -9.19 -14.02 15.71
CA LEU A 655 -7.90 -13.77 16.36
C LEU A 655 -7.25 -15.07 16.89
N ALA A 656 -8.04 -16.08 17.25
CA ALA A 656 -7.55 -17.39 17.67
C ALA A 656 -7.31 -18.38 16.51
N SER A 657 -7.57 -17.99 15.25
CA SER A 657 -7.63 -18.91 14.10
C SER A 657 -6.28 -19.27 13.47
N ASN A 658 -5.19 -18.65 13.95
CA ASN A 658 -3.83 -18.91 13.50
C ASN A 658 -2.92 -19.27 14.68
N PRO A 659 -3.06 -20.48 15.26
CA PRO A 659 -2.21 -20.91 16.35
C PRO A 659 -0.75 -21.00 15.92
N GLU A 660 0.17 -20.69 16.84
CA GLU A 660 1.61 -20.78 16.60
C GLU A 660 2.05 -22.22 16.30
N CYS A 661 2.95 -22.37 15.33
CA CYS A 661 3.57 -23.62 14.93
C CYS A 661 5.09 -23.50 15.12
N SER A 662 5.54 -23.59 16.37
CA SER A 662 6.93 -23.30 16.74
C SER A 662 7.91 -24.26 16.06
N GLY A 663 8.89 -23.72 15.32
CA GLY A 663 9.91 -24.49 14.62
C GLY A 663 9.62 -24.76 13.13
N ASP A 664 8.41 -24.47 12.66
CA ASP A 664 8.02 -24.58 11.25
C ASP A 664 8.29 -23.25 10.51
N GLY A 665 9.52 -23.07 10.03
CA GLY A 665 9.89 -21.86 9.28
C GLY A 665 9.55 -21.96 7.78
N ASN A 666 9.31 -23.17 7.26
CA ASN A 666 8.85 -23.35 5.89
C ASN A 666 7.31 -23.19 5.77
N LEU A 667 6.63 -23.15 6.91
CA LEU A 667 5.21 -22.93 7.09
C LEU A 667 4.37 -24.03 6.36
N ASP A 668 4.83 -25.29 6.38
CA ASP A 668 4.13 -26.45 5.82
C ASP A 668 3.17 -27.14 6.80
N GLY A 669 3.08 -26.61 8.03
CA GLY A 669 2.24 -27.09 9.12
C GLY A 669 2.90 -28.20 9.96
N LYS A 670 4.19 -28.45 9.78
CA LYS A 670 4.95 -29.45 10.53
C LYS A 670 6.34 -28.94 10.83
N THR A 671 6.87 -29.34 11.99
CA THR A 671 8.29 -29.16 12.31
C THR A 671 9.02 -30.48 12.08
N ASP A 672 9.84 -30.56 11.04
CA ASP A 672 10.50 -31.80 10.64
C ASP A 672 11.96 -31.63 10.14
N ALA A 673 12.48 -32.65 9.45
CA ALA A 673 13.86 -32.64 8.95
C ALA A 673 14.10 -31.62 7.83
N ALA A 674 13.06 -31.20 7.11
CA ALA A 674 13.14 -30.12 6.14
C ALA A 674 13.44 -28.80 6.84
N ASP A 675 12.85 -28.55 8.02
CA ASP A 675 13.14 -27.36 8.81
C ASP A 675 14.58 -27.28 9.26
N LEU A 676 15.10 -28.36 9.83
CA LEU A 676 16.52 -28.42 10.20
C LEU A 676 17.44 -28.18 9.01
N LYS A 677 17.09 -28.72 7.83
CA LYS A 677 17.89 -28.53 6.61
C LYS A 677 17.85 -27.08 6.12
N ASN A 678 16.67 -26.46 6.11
CA ASN A 678 16.49 -25.08 5.67
C ASN A 678 17.17 -24.12 6.65
N TRP A 679 16.94 -24.30 7.95
CA TRP A 679 17.64 -23.56 9.00
C TRP A 679 19.15 -23.68 8.86
N ALA A 680 19.71 -24.90 8.72
CA ALA A 680 21.16 -25.07 8.66
C ALA A 680 21.80 -24.34 7.48
N ARG A 681 21.09 -24.32 6.33
CA ARG A 681 21.50 -23.53 5.15
C ARG A 681 21.48 -22.03 5.46
N ILE A 682 20.37 -21.52 5.99
CA ILE A 682 20.19 -20.09 6.26
C ILE A 682 21.15 -19.61 7.35
N ALA A 683 21.31 -20.37 8.44
CA ALA A 683 22.23 -20.05 9.52
C ALA A 683 23.69 -19.98 9.03
N HIS A 684 24.06 -20.83 8.06
CA HIS A 684 25.40 -20.83 7.45
C HIS A 684 25.60 -19.69 6.44
N ASP A 685 24.64 -19.51 5.52
CA ASP A 685 24.78 -18.60 4.36
C ASP A 685 24.42 -17.15 4.70
N TRP A 686 23.52 -16.94 5.68
CA TRP A 686 22.94 -15.63 6.03
C TRP A 686 23.13 -15.27 7.51
N GLY A 687 22.62 -16.08 8.42
CA GLY A 687 22.79 -15.92 9.88
C GLY A 687 22.05 -14.75 10.55
N LEU A 688 21.47 -13.82 9.78
CA LEU A 688 20.60 -12.75 10.26
C LEU A 688 19.13 -13.20 10.24
N SER A 689 18.22 -12.30 10.57
CA SER A 689 16.77 -12.57 10.58
C SER A 689 16.30 -13.25 9.29
N SER A 690 15.44 -14.24 9.46
CA SER A 690 14.86 -15.04 8.39
C SER A 690 13.53 -15.64 8.85
N VAL A 691 12.87 -16.42 7.99
CA VAL A 691 11.71 -17.25 8.41
C VAL A 691 12.02 -18.27 9.52
N TYR A 692 13.29 -18.50 9.83
CA TYR A 692 13.78 -19.32 10.95
C TYR A 692 14.41 -18.50 12.09
N ASP A 693 14.17 -17.18 12.15
CA ASP A 693 14.32 -16.39 13.37
C ASP A 693 13.10 -16.67 14.25
N LEU A 694 13.25 -17.57 15.22
CA LEU A 694 12.16 -18.14 16.00
C LEU A 694 12.06 -17.46 17.38
N LEU A 695 10.93 -17.65 18.06
CA LEU A 695 10.74 -17.08 19.40
C LEU A 695 11.69 -17.73 20.43
N ILE A 696 12.62 -16.94 20.95
CA ILE A 696 13.52 -17.28 22.06
C ILE A 696 13.15 -16.44 23.28
N GLY A 697 12.60 -17.07 24.31
CA GLY A 697 12.14 -16.35 25.52
C GLY A 697 10.98 -15.39 25.26
N GLY A 698 10.17 -15.63 24.22
CA GLY A 698 9.00 -14.82 23.85
C GLY A 698 9.31 -13.65 22.93
N VAL A 699 10.53 -13.53 22.41
CA VAL A 699 10.93 -12.51 21.43
C VAL A 699 11.73 -13.15 20.29
N HIS A 700 11.74 -12.49 19.13
CA HIS A 700 12.68 -12.76 18.05
C HIS A 700 13.97 -11.99 18.33
N ASP A 701 15.14 -12.64 18.20
CA ASP A 701 16.42 -12.00 18.53
C ASP A 701 17.07 -11.32 17.32
N GLY A 702 16.50 -11.50 16.11
CA GLY A 702 16.98 -10.91 14.87
C GLY A 702 18.01 -11.77 14.14
N LEU A 703 18.23 -13.00 14.58
CA LEU A 703 19.25 -13.91 14.06
C LEU A 703 18.66 -15.25 13.66
N THR A 704 19.39 -16.00 12.85
CA THR A 704 19.08 -17.41 12.56
C THR A 704 20.32 -18.23 12.89
N ASN A 705 20.32 -18.86 14.07
CA ASN A 705 21.49 -19.47 14.70
C ASN A 705 21.13 -20.72 15.52
N ASN A 706 22.06 -21.24 16.33
CA ASN A 706 21.88 -22.48 17.09
C ASN A 706 20.79 -22.41 18.19
N LEU A 707 20.35 -21.20 18.58
CA LEU A 707 19.20 -21.03 19.46
C LEU A 707 17.91 -21.43 18.73
N ASP A 708 17.75 -21.04 17.47
CA ASP A 708 16.63 -21.45 16.63
C ASP A 708 16.65 -22.95 16.35
N GLU A 709 17.83 -23.53 16.12
CA GLU A 709 18.00 -24.99 16.01
C GLU A 709 17.39 -25.70 17.22
N SER A 710 17.65 -25.17 18.42
CA SER A 710 17.16 -25.76 19.66
C SER A 710 15.63 -25.73 19.72
N VAL A 711 14.99 -24.69 19.18
CA VAL A 711 13.52 -24.60 19.06
C VAL A 711 12.99 -25.63 18.06
N ILE A 712 13.62 -25.76 16.89
CA ILE A 712 13.22 -26.75 15.87
C ILE A 712 13.36 -28.16 16.46
N GLN A 713 14.52 -28.50 17.03
CA GLN A 713 14.78 -29.80 17.64
C GLN A 713 13.79 -30.13 18.76
N ALA A 714 13.44 -29.15 19.60
CA ALA A 714 12.46 -29.33 20.67
C ALA A 714 11.04 -29.61 20.15
N ASN A 715 10.73 -29.28 18.89
CA ASN A 715 9.41 -29.40 18.28
C ASN A 715 9.34 -30.42 17.14
N LEU A 716 10.43 -31.12 16.82
CA LEU A 716 10.47 -32.17 15.80
C LEU A 716 9.35 -33.21 16.00
N ASN A 717 8.63 -33.48 14.91
CA ASN A 717 7.52 -34.44 14.83
C ASN A 717 6.32 -34.11 15.75
N LYS A 718 6.24 -32.89 16.28
CA LYS A 718 5.01 -32.41 16.92
C LYS A 718 4.05 -31.92 15.83
N PRO A 719 2.77 -32.34 15.85
CA PRO A 719 1.79 -31.80 14.93
C PRO A 719 1.47 -30.35 15.32
N CYS A 720 1.43 -29.45 14.34
CA CYS A 720 0.91 -28.12 14.57
C CYS A 720 -0.61 -28.11 14.63
N ALA A 721 -1.16 -27.21 15.43
CA ALA A 721 -2.59 -27.02 15.48
C ALA A 721 -3.08 -26.49 14.12
N ALA A 722 -4.22 -26.99 13.66
CA ALA A 722 -4.78 -26.57 12.40
C ALA A 722 -5.19 -25.08 12.46
N THR A 723 -4.83 -24.34 11.42
CA THR A 723 -5.36 -23.00 11.18
C THR A 723 -6.79 -23.13 10.61
N SER A 724 -7.62 -22.11 10.80
CA SER A 724 -9.00 -22.11 10.29
C SER A 724 -9.41 -20.73 9.78
N SER A 725 -10.39 -20.69 8.89
CA SER A 725 -11.03 -19.46 8.42
C SER A 725 -12.43 -19.33 9.03
N LEU A 726 -12.96 -18.10 9.04
CA LEU A 726 -14.37 -17.85 9.36
C LEU A 726 -15.27 -17.88 8.12
N TYR A 727 -14.69 -18.02 6.92
CA TYR A 727 -15.38 -17.97 5.63
C TYR A 727 -15.49 -19.35 4.98
#